data_AF-A0A4Q2ZDQ4-F1
#
_entry.id   AF-A0A4Q2ZDQ4-F1
#
_cell.length_a   1.000
_cell.length_b   1.000
_cell.length_c   1.000
_cell.angle_alpha   90.00
_cell.angle_beta   90.00
_cell.angle_gamma   90.00
#
_symmetry.space_group_name_H-M   'P 1'
#
loop_
_entity.id
_entity.type
_entity.pdbx_description
1 polymer ?
#
loop_
_entity_poly.entity_id
_entity_poly.type
_entity_poly.pdbx_seq_one_letter_code
_entity_poly.pdbx_strand_id
1 'polypeptide(L)'
;RAILAVSASDAADLASAARTSEGEALQAVRERLVHLLQQANVPRSMSTREAILGDLGAGKAAKAVAAMTAEERDGFFTALNDIVLALTAEQAAAEAFSARTGLDPAFWPTGSDDLRGLLQRASRAVDAPHRLTEWLEIDRQLRRIDMPLAQAILQAILSGRIGHRSARDHFDFAIMDGLARLAIAKTPLLQDLGQSEINDARRRYAEQDERAMDLRAIEIAAKLAKRPLPEGQSGARVSDLTELQLLKREMAKKTKHVPIRQLVHRAGAALQALKPCFMMGPLSVAQYLKPGGLRFDLVIFDEASQVRPEEALGALARGDQAVIVGDSKQLPPTDFFQRTGDGGDDGAIAAGAESILEIAEMRMPTRSLRWHYRSQHPDLIAFSNHEFYNGDLVLYPSPTQKSDDLGIRFQHVPEGAFRDGTNPAEAEAVARAVLEHLERYPGDSLGVVAMNVKQRDLILETLERLYASGRGGIDAVEALESLQERFFVKNLENVQGDERDGIIISMTYGPPAPGERVTQAFGPITTENGWRRLNVLFSRAKKRMHIVSSMRDADVTPGEAAKRGPRALKSFLHFAETGRLDRTKASPGRDGRDPDSDFEVAVMEGLSAAGHVCVPQVGSSGFFIDIGVVDPVDPQRFLLGIECDGASYHSTLSARDRDRLRQEILESKGWTIERVWS
;
A
#
# COMPACT_ATOMS: atom_id res chain seq x y z
N ARG A 1 52.94 50.47 -8.05
CA ARG A 1 54.25 50.11 -7.45
C ARG A 1 54.44 50.70 -6.04
N ALA A 2 54.03 51.94 -5.75
CA ALA A 2 54.10 52.49 -4.39
C ALA A 2 53.15 51.80 -3.36
N ILE A 3 52.04 51.20 -3.82
CA ILE A 3 51.10 50.44 -2.96
C ILE A 3 51.63 49.05 -2.57
N LEU A 4 52.71 48.57 -3.20
CA LEU A 4 53.28 47.23 -2.90
C LEU A 4 53.99 47.15 -1.54
N ALA A 5 54.13 48.25 -0.80
CA ALA A 5 54.64 48.27 0.57
C ALA A 5 53.52 48.12 1.64
N VAL A 6 52.25 48.08 1.21
CA VAL A 6 51.08 47.96 2.08
C VAL A 6 50.44 46.60 1.84
N SER A 7 49.98 45.92 2.90
CA SER A 7 49.46 44.56 2.79
C SER A 7 48.29 44.49 1.80
N ALA A 8 48.10 43.34 1.13
CA ALA A 8 47.03 43.19 0.14
C ALA A 8 45.62 43.48 0.69
N SER A 9 45.42 43.28 2.01
CA SER A 9 44.19 43.65 2.73
C SER A 9 44.03 45.17 2.82
N ASP A 10 45.09 45.87 3.22
CA ASP A 10 45.06 47.32 3.38
C ASP A 10 44.94 48.06 2.03
N ALA A 11 45.46 47.48 0.95
CA ALA A 11 45.30 47.98 -0.42
C ALA A 11 43.86 47.81 -0.95
N ALA A 12 43.17 46.73 -0.55
CA ALA A 12 41.76 46.52 -0.84
C ALA A 12 40.86 47.46 -0.02
N ASP A 13 41.18 47.67 1.26
CA ASP A 13 40.49 48.62 2.14
C ASP A 13 40.63 50.07 1.66
N LEU A 14 41.82 50.47 1.18
CA LEU A 14 42.06 51.80 0.57
C LEU A 14 41.31 51.98 -0.75
N ALA A 15 41.21 50.94 -1.57
CA ALA A 15 40.46 50.97 -2.83
C ALA A 15 38.93 50.98 -2.60
N SER A 16 38.47 50.38 -1.49
CA SER A 16 37.09 50.43 -1.02
C SER A 16 36.74 51.82 -0.47
N ALA A 17 37.57 52.36 0.42
CA ALA A 17 37.39 53.70 1.02
C ALA A 17 37.43 54.82 -0.03
N ALA A 18 38.23 54.70 -1.10
CA ALA A 18 38.25 55.67 -2.19
C ALA A 18 36.95 55.74 -3.01
N ARG A 19 36.07 54.75 -2.90
CA ARG A 19 34.78 54.69 -3.62
C ARG A 19 33.55 54.98 -2.75
N THR A 20 33.69 55.03 -1.43
CA THR A 20 32.62 55.40 -0.49
C THR A 20 32.69 56.91 -0.16
N SER A 21 31.70 57.44 0.58
CA SER A 21 31.74 58.80 1.15
C SER A 21 32.95 59.07 2.07
N GLU A 22 33.76 58.04 2.35
CA GLU A 22 35.03 58.12 3.08
C GLU A 22 36.21 58.57 2.18
N GLY A 23 36.08 58.50 0.85
CA GLY A 23 37.08 58.98 -0.11
C GLY A 23 37.19 60.51 -0.14
N GLU A 24 36.05 61.20 -0.02
CA GLU A 24 36.01 62.66 0.20
C GLU A 24 36.66 63.04 1.55
N ALA A 25 36.49 62.20 2.58
CA ALA A 25 37.13 62.41 3.87
C ALA A 25 38.66 62.30 3.77
N LEU A 26 39.21 61.34 3.01
CA LEU A 26 40.65 61.19 2.74
C LEU A 26 41.26 62.37 1.96
N GLN A 27 40.50 63.00 1.07
CA GLN A 27 40.93 64.19 0.35
C GLN A 27 40.90 65.43 1.25
N ALA A 28 39.89 65.56 2.12
CA ALA A 28 39.83 66.57 3.18
C ALA A 28 40.94 66.38 4.23
N VAL A 29 41.33 65.14 4.53
CA VAL A 29 42.48 64.80 5.39
C VAL A 29 43.78 65.32 4.77
N ARG A 30 43.99 65.11 3.46
CA ARG A 30 45.16 65.62 2.73
C ARG A 30 45.24 67.14 2.79
N GLU A 31 44.13 67.85 2.52
CA GLU A 31 44.12 69.32 2.55
C GLU A 31 44.41 69.87 3.95
N ARG A 32 43.85 69.27 5.01
CA ARG A 32 44.14 69.65 6.40
C ARG A 32 45.57 69.33 6.84
N LEU A 33 46.13 68.19 6.43
CA LEU A 33 47.52 67.81 6.76
C LEU A 33 48.55 68.66 6.02
N VAL A 34 48.32 68.99 4.75
CA VAL A 34 49.17 69.91 3.98
C VAL A 34 49.12 71.31 4.59
N HIS A 35 47.94 71.79 4.99
CA HIS A 35 47.79 73.08 5.66
C HIS A 35 48.47 73.13 7.04
N LEU A 36 48.41 72.05 7.83
CA LEU A 36 49.09 71.94 9.13
C LEU A 36 50.62 71.82 9.02
N LEU A 37 51.13 71.21 7.95
CA LEU A 37 52.56 71.06 7.71
C LEU A 37 53.22 72.31 7.11
N GLN A 38 52.46 73.18 6.45
CA GLN A 38 52.95 74.45 5.88
C GLN A 38 53.04 75.60 6.90
N GLN A 39 52.33 75.53 8.03
CA GLN A 39 52.42 76.52 9.10
C GLN A 39 53.56 76.17 10.08
N ALA A 40 54.79 76.52 9.70
CA ALA A 40 55.97 76.39 10.55
C ALA A 40 56.02 77.46 11.66
N ASN A 41 55.33 77.22 12.80
CA ASN A 41 55.81 77.54 14.16
C ASN A 41 54.77 77.14 15.22
N VAL A 42 54.87 75.93 15.79
CA VAL A 42 54.19 75.59 17.06
C VAL A 42 55.15 74.72 17.92
N PRO A 43 55.26 74.96 19.25
CA PRO A 43 56.27 74.33 20.10
C PRO A 43 56.00 72.84 20.39
N ARG A 44 57.09 72.12 20.73
CA ARG A 44 57.09 70.72 21.16
C ARG A 44 56.32 70.53 22.48
N SER A 45 55.13 69.97 22.43
CA SER A 45 54.58 69.12 23.49
C SER A 45 53.75 67.99 22.86
N MET A 46 53.99 66.75 23.27
CA MET A 46 53.21 65.58 22.88
C MET A 46 51.77 65.73 23.40
N SER A 47 50.83 66.14 22.54
CA SER A 47 49.40 65.78 22.65
C SER A 47 48.58 66.05 21.38
N THR A 48 49.09 66.81 20.41
CA THR A 48 48.32 67.15 19.18
C THR A 48 48.33 66.04 18.11
N ARG A 49 49.35 65.17 18.10
CA ARG A 49 49.54 64.13 17.07
C ARG A 49 48.56 62.96 17.20
N GLU A 50 48.18 62.61 18.43
CA GLU A 50 47.24 61.51 18.71
C GLU A 50 45.78 61.96 18.58
N ALA A 51 45.48 63.23 18.86
CA ALA A 51 44.14 63.80 18.67
C ALA A 51 43.73 63.88 17.18
N ILE A 52 44.65 64.26 16.29
CA ILE A 52 44.37 64.33 14.84
C ILE A 52 44.21 62.93 14.21
N LEU A 53 44.91 61.92 14.74
CA LEU A 53 44.81 60.53 14.27
C LEU A 53 43.56 59.81 14.80
N GLY A 54 42.96 60.28 15.91
CA GLY A 54 41.74 59.75 16.49
C GLY A 54 40.47 60.15 15.75
N ASP A 55 40.39 61.38 15.23
CA ASP A 55 39.18 61.93 14.59
C ASP A 55 38.95 61.47 13.14
N LEU A 56 39.90 60.76 12.53
CA LEU A 56 39.87 60.43 11.09
C LEU A 56 39.27 59.06 10.73
N GLY A 57 38.70 58.31 11.67
CA GLY A 57 37.93 57.08 11.38
C GLY A 57 38.72 55.93 10.70
N ALA A 58 39.99 56.10 10.37
CA ALA A 58 40.83 55.14 9.64
C ALA A 58 42.11 54.81 10.43
N GLY A 59 41.94 54.33 11.67
CA GLY A 59 43.02 54.19 12.66
C GLY A 59 44.21 53.32 12.24
N LYS A 60 44.07 52.42 11.24
CA LYS A 60 45.18 51.60 10.71
C LYS A 60 45.92 52.30 9.56
N ALA A 61 45.20 52.82 8.57
CA ALA A 61 45.80 53.52 7.43
C ALA A 61 46.51 54.81 7.85
N ALA A 62 45.93 55.58 8.78
CA ALA A 62 46.53 56.81 9.28
C ALA A 62 47.82 56.55 10.09
N LYS A 63 47.89 55.44 10.83
CA LYS A 63 49.12 55.00 11.52
C LYS A 63 50.20 54.54 10.55
N ALA A 64 49.83 53.83 9.48
CA ALA A 64 50.76 53.39 8.44
C ALA A 64 51.37 54.59 7.69
N VAL A 65 50.56 55.58 7.30
CA VAL A 65 51.03 56.80 6.65
C VAL A 65 51.90 57.66 7.58
N ALA A 66 51.61 57.69 8.89
CA ALA A 66 52.43 58.41 9.87
C ALA A 66 53.80 57.78 10.13
N ALA A 67 53.98 56.48 9.83
CA ALA A 67 55.23 55.74 9.95
C ALA A 67 56.12 55.82 8.69
N MET A 68 55.57 56.29 7.57
CA MET A 68 56.29 56.42 6.29
C MET A 68 57.25 57.63 6.28
N THR A 69 58.40 57.44 5.65
CA THR A 69 59.34 58.51 5.31
C THR A 69 58.69 59.53 4.36
N ALA A 70 59.31 60.71 4.20
CA ALA A 70 58.75 61.77 3.34
C ALA A 70 58.64 61.33 1.87
N GLU A 71 59.65 60.61 1.36
CA GLU A 71 59.64 60.02 0.01
C GLU A 71 58.55 58.95 -0.16
N GLU A 72 58.38 58.07 0.84
CA GLU A 72 57.33 57.05 0.80
C GLU A 72 55.93 57.65 0.85
N ARG A 73 55.74 58.75 1.60
CA ARG A 73 54.46 59.49 1.63
C ARG A 73 54.15 60.15 0.31
N ASP A 74 55.11 60.81 -0.32
CA ASP A 74 54.91 61.43 -1.64
C ASP A 74 54.59 60.37 -2.71
N GLY A 75 55.30 59.23 -2.69
CA GLY A 75 55.00 58.09 -3.57
C GLY A 75 53.61 57.50 -3.32
N PHE A 76 53.19 57.40 -2.05
CA PHE A 76 51.86 56.92 -1.66
C PHE A 76 50.76 57.88 -2.12
N PHE A 77 50.88 59.19 -1.87
CA PHE A 77 49.89 60.18 -2.28
C PHE A 77 49.82 60.33 -3.81
N THR A 78 50.94 60.19 -4.51
CA THR A 78 50.95 60.16 -5.98
C THR A 78 50.17 58.96 -6.50
N ALA A 79 50.42 57.76 -5.97
CA ALA A 79 49.68 56.56 -6.35
C ALA A 79 48.20 56.61 -5.97
N LEU A 80 47.86 57.23 -4.83
CA LEU A 80 46.46 57.45 -4.43
C LEU A 80 45.75 58.40 -5.40
N ASN A 81 46.39 59.52 -5.78
CA ASN A 81 45.86 60.43 -6.79
C ASN A 81 45.68 59.73 -8.15
N ASP A 82 46.65 58.92 -8.59
CA ASP A 82 46.54 58.16 -9.83
C ASP A 82 45.36 57.18 -9.79
N ILE A 83 45.12 56.53 -8.66
CA ILE A 83 43.95 55.65 -8.47
C ILE A 83 42.66 56.45 -8.50
N VAL A 84 42.56 57.56 -7.77
CA VAL A 84 41.36 58.41 -7.77
C VAL A 84 41.06 58.91 -9.18
N LEU A 85 42.07 59.42 -9.90
CA LEU A 85 41.92 59.85 -11.30
C LEU A 85 41.48 58.71 -12.21
N ALA A 86 42.06 57.52 -12.06
CA ALA A 86 41.67 56.35 -12.84
C ALA A 86 40.22 55.90 -12.54
N LEU A 87 39.79 55.94 -11.28
CA LEU A 87 38.43 55.62 -10.87
C LEU A 87 37.42 56.67 -11.36
N THR A 88 37.76 57.96 -11.31
CA THR A 88 36.92 59.03 -11.87
C THR A 88 36.81 58.90 -13.38
N ALA A 89 37.91 58.57 -14.07
CA ALA A 89 37.90 58.34 -15.51
C ALA A 89 37.08 57.10 -15.89
N GLU A 90 37.14 56.03 -15.09
CA GLU A 90 36.33 54.82 -15.28
C GLU A 90 34.85 55.11 -15.08
N GLN A 91 34.47 55.83 -14.03
CA GLN A 91 33.09 56.24 -13.79
C GLN A 91 32.55 57.10 -14.94
N ALA A 92 33.32 58.10 -15.39
CA ALA A 92 32.94 58.94 -16.53
C ALA A 92 32.82 58.12 -17.84
N ALA A 93 33.69 57.14 -18.05
CA ALA A 93 33.62 56.24 -19.20
C ALA A 93 32.40 55.30 -19.11
N ALA A 94 32.07 54.79 -17.93
CA ALA A 94 30.89 53.97 -17.69
C ALA A 94 29.59 54.74 -17.95
N GLU A 95 29.51 56.00 -17.48
CA GLU A 95 28.38 56.90 -17.74
C GLU A 95 28.24 57.22 -19.24
N ALA A 96 29.35 57.56 -19.91
CA ALA A 96 29.33 57.81 -21.35
C ALA A 96 28.95 56.56 -22.16
N PHE A 97 29.37 55.39 -21.70
CA PHE A 97 29.00 54.10 -22.29
C PHE A 97 27.52 53.80 -22.09
N SER A 98 26.98 53.95 -20.87
CA SER A 98 25.56 53.79 -20.58
C SER A 98 24.70 54.77 -21.40
N ALA A 99 25.11 56.03 -21.52
CA ALA A 99 24.39 57.03 -22.32
C ALA A 99 24.35 56.69 -23.82
N ARG A 100 25.42 56.12 -24.38
CA ARG A 100 25.47 55.74 -25.81
C ARG A 100 24.74 54.44 -26.11
N THR A 101 24.73 53.52 -25.16
CA THR A 101 24.15 52.19 -25.33
C THR A 101 22.70 52.10 -24.87
N GLY A 102 22.30 53.01 -23.99
CA GLY A 102 21.02 52.95 -23.28
C GLY A 102 20.97 51.88 -22.20
N LEU A 103 22.09 51.25 -21.84
CA LEU A 103 22.17 50.12 -20.90
C LEU A 103 21.74 50.50 -19.48
N ASP A 104 21.06 49.58 -18.80
CA ASP A 104 20.63 49.76 -17.42
C ASP A 104 21.85 49.64 -16.49
N PRO A 105 22.12 50.66 -15.64
CA PRO A 105 23.22 50.60 -14.67
C PRO A 105 23.17 49.36 -13.75
N ALA A 106 21.99 48.79 -13.50
CA ALA A 106 21.83 47.58 -12.69
C ALA A 106 22.43 46.32 -13.36
N PHE A 107 22.49 46.28 -14.69
CA PHE A 107 23.04 45.16 -15.44
C PHE A 107 24.56 45.24 -15.60
N TRP A 108 25.12 46.45 -15.58
CA TRP A 108 26.55 46.70 -15.57
C TRP A 108 26.96 47.32 -14.23
N PRO A 109 26.91 46.57 -13.11
CA PRO A 109 27.14 47.13 -11.80
C PRO A 109 28.55 47.74 -11.73
N THR A 110 28.61 49.04 -11.54
CA THR A 110 29.81 49.78 -11.20
C THR A 110 29.95 49.79 -9.69
N GLY A 111 31.07 49.27 -9.15
CA GLY A 111 31.44 49.54 -7.77
C GLY A 111 31.37 48.42 -6.74
N SER A 112 31.14 47.15 -7.10
CA SER A 112 31.24 46.02 -6.16
C SER A 112 32.58 45.27 -6.19
N ASP A 113 33.42 45.51 -7.20
CA ASP A 113 34.68 44.79 -7.40
C ASP A 113 35.87 45.52 -6.79
N ASP A 114 36.81 44.75 -6.24
CA ASP A 114 38.16 45.24 -5.98
C ASP A 114 38.84 45.69 -7.29
N LEU A 115 39.96 46.42 -7.20
CA LEU A 115 40.68 46.91 -8.39
C LEU A 115 41.05 45.77 -9.37
N ARG A 116 41.27 44.56 -8.85
CA ARG A 116 41.63 43.38 -9.64
C ARG A 116 40.44 42.82 -10.41
N GLY A 117 39.27 42.72 -9.78
CA GLY A 117 38.02 42.32 -10.40
C GLY A 117 37.58 43.31 -11.46
N LEU A 118 37.73 44.62 -11.20
CA LEU A 118 37.43 45.67 -12.18
C LEU A 118 38.34 45.56 -13.42
N LEU A 119 39.64 45.36 -13.23
CA LEU A 119 40.58 45.15 -14.33
C LEU A 119 40.19 43.90 -15.16
N GLN A 120 39.89 42.78 -14.50
CA GLN A 120 39.49 41.55 -15.19
C GLN A 120 38.19 41.72 -15.99
N ARG A 121 37.20 42.43 -15.45
CA ARG A 121 35.96 42.74 -16.17
C ARG A 121 36.21 43.63 -17.37
N ALA A 122 36.98 44.71 -17.19
CA ALA A 122 37.33 45.62 -18.27
C ALA A 122 38.10 44.89 -19.40
N SER A 123 39.07 44.04 -19.06
CA SER A 123 39.78 43.22 -20.05
C SER A 123 38.84 42.27 -20.79
N ARG A 124 37.96 41.55 -20.09
CA ARG A 124 36.96 40.67 -20.75
C ARG A 124 36.03 41.42 -21.70
N ALA A 125 35.65 42.66 -21.34
CA ALA A 125 34.81 43.50 -22.19
C ALA A 125 35.54 43.93 -23.47
N VAL A 126 36.82 44.31 -23.35
CA VAL A 126 37.68 44.68 -24.48
C VAL A 126 37.97 43.47 -25.39
N ASP A 127 38.12 42.27 -24.82
CA ASP A 127 38.39 41.04 -25.57
C ASP A 127 37.15 40.50 -26.31
N ALA A 128 35.94 40.96 -25.98
CA ALA A 128 34.69 40.45 -26.54
C ALA A 128 33.74 41.56 -27.08
N PRO A 129 34.20 42.49 -27.94
CA PRO A 129 33.38 43.60 -28.41
C PRO A 129 32.20 43.15 -29.29
N HIS A 130 32.36 42.02 -29.99
CA HIS A 130 31.32 41.41 -30.82
C HIS A 130 30.07 41.00 -30.02
N ARG A 131 30.22 40.73 -28.72
CA ARG A 131 29.11 40.33 -27.84
C ARG A 131 28.27 41.51 -27.36
N LEU A 132 28.73 42.74 -27.57
CA LEU A 132 27.99 43.93 -27.14
C LEU A 132 26.61 44.00 -27.78
N THR A 133 26.49 43.68 -29.07
CA THR A 133 25.21 43.68 -29.78
C THR A 133 24.24 42.65 -29.20
N GLU A 134 24.73 41.44 -28.86
CA GLU A 134 23.94 40.40 -28.20
C GLU A 134 23.43 40.89 -26.84
N TRP A 135 24.30 41.55 -26.09
CA TRP A 135 24.00 42.03 -24.74
C TRP A 135 22.99 43.18 -24.73
N LEU A 136 23.08 44.09 -25.71
CA LEU A 136 22.09 45.16 -25.90
C LEU A 136 20.72 44.63 -26.31
N GLU A 137 20.69 43.57 -27.13
CA GLU A 137 19.44 42.94 -27.51
C GLU A 137 18.79 42.22 -26.32
N ILE A 138 19.60 41.57 -25.47
CA ILE A 138 19.15 40.99 -24.21
C ILE A 138 18.56 42.08 -23.29
N ASP A 139 19.27 43.19 -23.04
CA ASP A 139 18.78 44.30 -22.20
C ASP A 139 17.43 44.85 -22.72
N ARG A 140 17.29 45.07 -24.04
CA ARG A 140 16.02 45.52 -24.63
C ARG A 140 14.89 44.52 -24.41
N GLN A 141 15.15 43.23 -24.57
CA GLN A 141 14.13 42.20 -24.37
C GLN A 141 13.71 42.11 -22.90
N LEU A 142 14.67 42.24 -21.98
CA LEU A 142 14.42 42.21 -20.55
C LEU A 142 13.64 43.43 -20.06
N ARG A 143 13.87 44.63 -20.62
CA ARG A 143 13.09 45.83 -20.34
C ARG A 143 11.63 45.76 -20.80
N ARG A 144 11.30 44.89 -21.75
CA ARG A 144 9.92 44.67 -22.20
C ARG A 144 9.11 43.80 -21.21
N ILE A 145 9.75 43.22 -20.21
CA ILE A 145 9.10 42.40 -19.20
C ILE A 145 8.41 43.31 -18.18
N ASP A 146 7.08 43.47 -18.32
CA ASP A 146 6.23 44.30 -17.46
C ASP A 146 5.52 43.51 -16.34
N MET A 147 5.99 42.29 -16.07
CA MET A 147 5.43 41.45 -15.01
C MET A 147 6.30 41.53 -13.75
N PRO A 148 5.79 42.01 -12.59
CA PRO A 148 6.58 42.19 -11.37
C PRO A 148 7.32 40.92 -10.92
N LEU A 149 6.68 39.74 -11.02
CA LEU A 149 7.32 38.47 -10.70
C LEU A 149 8.52 38.16 -11.61
N ALA A 150 8.35 38.36 -12.92
CA ALA A 150 9.41 38.13 -13.89
C ALA A 150 10.58 39.11 -13.70
N GLN A 151 10.29 40.36 -13.31
CA GLN A 151 11.32 41.33 -12.92
C GLN A 151 12.09 40.89 -11.67
N ALA A 152 11.41 40.35 -10.65
CA ALA A 152 12.06 39.85 -9.44
C ALA A 152 13.00 38.67 -9.73
N ILE A 153 12.57 37.74 -10.58
CA ILE A 153 13.39 36.59 -11.02
C ILE A 153 14.59 37.06 -11.83
N LEU A 154 14.37 38.01 -12.75
CA LEU A 154 15.45 38.62 -13.52
C LEU A 154 16.52 39.25 -12.61
N GLN A 155 16.10 40.05 -11.62
CA GLN A 155 17.03 40.62 -10.65
C GLN A 155 17.78 39.54 -9.84
N ALA A 156 17.12 38.43 -9.51
CA ALA A 156 17.77 37.29 -8.87
C ALA A 156 18.83 36.62 -9.78
N ILE A 157 18.59 36.52 -11.10
CA ILE A 157 19.57 36.02 -12.08
C ILE A 157 20.78 36.95 -12.16
N LEU A 158 20.54 38.26 -12.28
CA LEU A 158 21.60 39.26 -12.43
C LEU A 158 22.48 39.38 -11.20
N SER A 159 21.88 39.26 -10.02
CA SER A 159 22.61 39.22 -8.74
C SER A 159 23.33 37.88 -8.48
N GLY A 160 23.21 36.90 -9.38
CA GLY A 160 23.84 35.59 -9.23
C GLY A 160 23.19 34.68 -8.18
N ARG A 161 22.05 35.08 -7.59
CA ARG A 161 21.30 34.26 -6.62
C ARG A 161 20.68 33.02 -7.25
N ILE A 162 20.31 33.10 -8.53
CA ILE A 162 19.78 31.96 -9.30
C ILE A 162 20.47 31.85 -10.65
N GLY A 163 20.58 30.63 -11.17
CA GLY A 163 21.12 30.38 -12.49
C GLY A 163 20.12 30.73 -13.59
N HIS A 164 20.58 31.31 -14.70
CA HIS A 164 19.71 31.65 -15.84
C HIS A 164 18.98 30.42 -16.44
N ARG A 165 19.52 29.21 -16.29
CA ARG A 165 18.91 27.97 -16.81
C ARG A 165 17.68 27.52 -16.01
N SER A 166 17.60 27.87 -14.73
CA SER A 166 16.46 27.53 -13.85
C SER A 166 15.46 28.67 -13.71
N ALA A 167 15.58 29.74 -14.51
CA ALA A 167 14.70 30.90 -14.46
C ALA A 167 13.22 30.54 -14.64
N ARG A 168 12.95 29.62 -15.57
CA ARG A 168 11.61 29.09 -15.81
C ARG A 168 11.06 28.36 -14.58
N ASP A 169 11.84 27.46 -14.00
CA ASP A 169 11.40 26.66 -12.85
C ASP A 169 11.07 27.56 -11.64
N HIS A 170 11.86 28.61 -11.40
CA HIS A 170 11.59 29.59 -10.34
C HIS A 170 10.32 30.41 -10.62
N PHE A 171 10.06 30.72 -11.90
CA PHE A 171 8.84 31.43 -12.30
C PHE A 171 7.61 30.56 -12.08
N ASP A 172 7.65 29.32 -12.59
CA ASP A 172 6.57 28.36 -12.45
C ASP A 172 6.30 28.07 -10.96
N PHE A 173 7.36 27.86 -10.15
CA PHE A 173 7.25 27.69 -8.70
C PHE A 173 6.56 28.87 -8.01
N ALA A 174 6.97 30.10 -8.30
CA ALA A 174 6.40 31.28 -7.64
C ALA A 174 4.92 31.51 -8.00
N ILE A 175 4.53 31.19 -9.24
CA ILE A 175 3.12 31.21 -9.64
C ILE A 175 2.33 30.14 -8.88
N MET A 176 2.83 28.90 -8.85
CA MET A 176 2.13 27.78 -8.21
C MET A 176 2.03 27.96 -6.69
N ASP A 177 3.10 28.39 -6.01
CA ASP A 177 3.10 28.71 -4.58
C ASP A 177 2.11 29.85 -4.28
N GLY A 178 2.08 30.89 -5.12
CA GLY A 178 1.11 31.98 -4.98
C GLY A 178 -0.35 31.52 -5.13
N LEU A 179 -0.63 30.67 -6.11
CA LEU A 179 -1.96 30.09 -6.32
C LEU A 179 -2.36 29.17 -5.16
N ALA A 180 -1.44 28.32 -4.67
CA ALA A 180 -1.67 27.43 -3.54
C ALA A 180 -2.00 28.23 -2.26
N ARG A 181 -1.20 29.25 -1.94
CA ARG A 181 -1.48 30.14 -0.80
C ARG A 181 -2.84 30.82 -0.92
N LEU A 182 -3.23 31.24 -2.12
CA LEU A 182 -4.53 31.87 -2.35
C LEU A 182 -5.69 30.87 -2.21
N ALA A 183 -5.51 29.62 -2.63
CA ALA A 183 -6.47 28.55 -2.43
C ALA A 183 -6.65 28.19 -0.95
N ILE A 184 -5.54 28.07 -0.21
CA ILE A 184 -5.53 27.86 1.25
C ILE A 184 -6.16 29.06 1.98
N ALA A 185 -5.86 30.29 1.56
CA ALA A 185 -6.45 31.50 2.13
C ALA A 185 -7.98 31.54 1.99
N LYS A 186 -8.51 31.02 0.87
CA LYS A 186 -9.95 30.92 0.61
C LYS A 186 -10.66 29.82 1.40
N THR A 187 -9.90 28.86 1.94
CA THR A 187 -10.44 27.70 2.66
C THR A 187 -9.88 27.69 4.09
N PRO A 188 -10.53 28.37 5.06
CA PRO A 188 -10.00 28.51 6.41
C PRO A 188 -9.65 27.17 7.07
N LEU A 189 -10.40 26.11 6.74
CA LEU A 189 -10.15 24.77 7.25
C LEU A 189 -8.75 24.24 6.90
N LEU A 190 -8.19 24.60 5.73
CA LEU A 190 -6.86 24.17 5.29
C LEU A 190 -5.72 24.95 5.95
N GLN A 191 -6.00 26.07 6.61
CA GLN A 191 -4.96 26.86 7.29
C GLN A 191 -4.48 26.19 8.56
N ASP A 192 -5.39 25.50 9.25
CA ASP A 192 -5.14 24.81 10.52
C ASP A 192 -5.04 23.27 10.33
N LEU A 193 -5.20 22.77 9.11
CA LEU A 193 -5.14 21.33 8.80
C LEU A 193 -3.68 20.91 8.57
N GLY A 194 -2.98 20.53 9.62
CA GLY A 194 -1.72 19.82 9.51
C GLY A 194 -1.91 18.30 9.34
N GLN A 195 -0.82 17.63 8.99
CA GLN A 195 -0.77 16.17 8.92
C GLN A 195 -1.13 15.51 10.26
N SER A 196 -0.72 16.12 11.38
CA SER A 196 -1.02 15.59 12.73
C SER A 196 -2.53 15.63 12.99
N GLU A 197 -3.18 16.75 12.68
CA GLU A 197 -4.61 16.95 12.89
C GLU A 197 -5.44 15.96 12.06
N ILE A 198 -5.08 15.72 10.80
CA ILE A 198 -5.73 14.72 9.94
C ILE A 198 -5.54 13.32 10.53
N ASN A 199 -4.30 12.95 10.86
CA ASN A 199 -4.00 11.62 11.38
C ASN A 199 -4.70 11.36 12.73
N ASP A 200 -4.77 12.35 13.60
CA ASP A 200 -5.49 12.25 14.87
C ASP A 200 -7.00 12.22 14.69
N ALA A 201 -7.56 12.93 13.70
CA ALA A 201 -8.96 12.81 13.34
C ALA A 201 -9.30 11.40 12.84
N ARG A 202 -8.46 10.81 11.99
CA ARG A 202 -8.61 9.43 11.48
C ARG A 202 -8.54 8.41 12.61
N ARG A 203 -7.54 8.52 13.49
CA ARG A 203 -7.38 7.64 14.66
C ARG A 203 -8.59 7.70 15.59
N ARG A 204 -9.02 8.91 15.95
CA ARG A 204 -10.23 9.10 16.77
C ARG A 204 -11.46 8.54 16.08
N TYR A 205 -11.61 8.73 14.77
CA TYR A 205 -12.72 8.15 14.02
C TYR A 205 -12.73 6.62 14.10
N ALA A 206 -11.57 5.96 13.92
CA ALA A 206 -11.47 4.52 14.03
C ALA A 206 -11.84 4.01 15.42
N GLU A 207 -11.28 4.62 16.48
CA GLU A 207 -11.60 4.28 17.88
C GLU A 207 -13.09 4.47 18.20
N GLN A 208 -13.70 5.57 17.72
CA GLN A 208 -15.13 5.81 17.93
C GLN A 208 -16.01 4.86 17.12
N ASP A 209 -15.59 4.45 15.92
CA ASP A 209 -16.32 3.49 15.10
C ASP A 209 -16.37 2.11 15.78
N GLU A 210 -15.25 1.61 16.28
CA GLU A 210 -15.17 0.37 17.06
C GLU A 210 -16.02 0.46 18.33
N ARG A 211 -15.84 1.52 19.11
CA ARG A 211 -16.63 1.75 20.32
C ARG A 211 -18.13 1.81 20.03
N ALA A 212 -18.53 2.40 18.90
CA ALA A 212 -19.92 2.42 18.49
C ALA A 212 -20.46 1.01 18.16
N MET A 213 -19.63 0.13 17.59
CA MET A 213 -20.01 -1.28 17.36
C MET A 213 -20.24 -2.02 18.69
N ASP A 214 -19.34 -1.86 19.66
CA ASP A 214 -19.46 -2.47 20.99
C ASP A 214 -20.70 -1.96 21.74
N LEU A 215 -20.92 -0.65 21.73
CA LEU A 215 -22.10 -0.05 22.35
C LEU A 215 -23.40 -0.52 21.69
N ARG A 216 -23.42 -0.72 20.37
CA ARG A 216 -24.57 -1.31 19.66
C ARG A 216 -24.81 -2.76 20.08
N ALA A 217 -23.77 -3.56 20.28
CA ALA A 217 -23.91 -4.93 20.78
C ALA A 217 -24.55 -4.93 22.19
N ILE A 218 -24.11 -4.03 23.07
CA ILE A 218 -24.69 -3.84 24.40
C ILE A 218 -26.14 -3.37 24.32
N GLU A 219 -26.45 -2.41 23.44
CA GLU A 219 -27.80 -1.91 23.21
C GLU A 219 -28.75 -3.03 22.76
N ILE A 220 -28.30 -3.87 21.82
CA ILE A 220 -29.06 -5.04 21.36
C ILE A 220 -29.28 -6.01 22.53
N ALA A 221 -28.24 -6.33 23.32
CA ALA A 221 -28.38 -7.19 24.49
C ALA A 221 -29.38 -6.63 25.52
N ALA A 222 -29.36 -5.32 25.77
CA ALA A 222 -30.30 -4.64 26.66
C ALA A 222 -31.75 -4.67 26.12
N LYS A 223 -31.93 -4.50 24.80
CA LYS A 223 -33.25 -4.64 24.15
C LYS A 223 -33.76 -6.08 24.27
N LEU A 224 -32.91 -7.08 24.07
CA LEU A 224 -33.26 -8.49 24.23
C LEU A 224 -33.65 -8.83 25.67
N ALA A 225 -32.91 -8.30 26.66
CA ALA A 225 -33.20 -8.52 28.07
C ALA A 225 -34.55 -7.93 28.52
N LYS A 226 -35.06 -6.90 27.84
CA LYS A 226 -36.36 -6.27 28.10
C LYS A 226 -37.52 -6.95 27.36
N ARG A 227 -37.24 -7.89 26.45
CA ARG A 227 -38.26 -8.53 25.63
C ARG A 227 -39.19 -9.37 26.53
N PRO A 228 -40.53 -9.21 26.41
CA PRO A 228 -41.45 -9.98 27.23
C PRO A 228 -41.30 -11.46 26.92
N LEU A 229 -41.09 -12.26 27.97
CA LEU A 229 -41.00 -13.70 27.87
C LEU A 229 -42.37 -14.31 28.15
N PRO A 230 -42.95 -15.11 27.23
CA PRO A 230 -44.16 -15.86 27.51
C PRO A 230 -43.92 -16.78 28.71
N GLU A 231 -44.64 -16.57 29.81
CA GLU A 231 -44.46 -17.40 31.01
C GLU A 231 -44.84 -18.86 30.72
N GLY A 232 -45.91 -19.07 29.95
CA GLY A 232 -46.47 -20.39 29.67
C GLY A 232 -47.36 -20.90 30.80
N GLN A 233 -47.80 -22.14 30.66
CA GLN A 233 -48.63 -22.83 31.63
C GLN A 233 -47.76 -23.59 32.63
N SER A 234 -48.20 -23.58 33.89
CA SER A 234 -47.68 -24.43 34.95
C SER A 234 -48.75 -25.46 35.32
N GLY A 235 -48.35 -26.72 35.50
CA GLY A 235 -49.26 -27.81 35.81
C GLY A 235 -48.58 -28.89 36.65
N ALA A 236 -49.39 -29.81 37.20
CA ALA A 236 -48.90 -30.87 38.08
C ALA A 236 -48.05 -31.91 37.33
N ARG A 237 -48.28 -32.11 36.03
CA ARG A 237 -47.49 -33.03 35.20
C ARG A 237 -46.49 -32.27 34.36
N VAL A 238 -45.34 -32.91 34.11
CA VAL A 238 -44.30 -32.34 33.24
C VAL A 238 -44.82 -32.09 31.83
N SER A 239 -45.82 -32.84 31.35
CA SER A 239 -46.48 -32.63 30.04
C SER A 239 -47.17 -31.28 29.91
N ASP A 240 -47.59 -30.70 31.02
CA ASP A 240 -48.46 -29.53 31.06
C ASP A 240 -47.64 -28.22 31.08
N LEU A 241 -46.33 -28.32 31.37
CA LEU A 241 -45.42 -27.18 31.36
C LEU A 241 -45.22 -26.66 29.93
N THR A 242 -45.33 -25.34 29.72
CA THR A 242 -45.03 -24.72 28.42
C THR A 242 -44.12 -23.50 28.59
N GLU A 243 -43.53 -23.02 27.50
CA GLU A 243 -42.74 -21.79 27.43
C GLU A 243 -41.69 -21.67 28.54
N LEU A 244 -41.62 -20.54 29.26
CA LEU A 244 -40.59 -20.29 30.26
C LEU A 244 -40.61 -21.28 31.43
N GLN A 245 -41.80 -21.75 31.84
CA GLN A 245 -41.90 -22.75 32.92
C GLN A 245 -41.24 -24.09 32.54
N LEU A 246 -41.43 -24.53 31.28
CA LEU A 246 -40.75 -25.72 30.78
C LEU A 246 -39.23 -25.51 30.70
N LEU A 247 -38.78 -24.36 30.18
CA LEU A 247 -37.35 -24.06 30.05
C LEU A 247 -36.65 -24.02 31.41
N LYS A 248 -37.22 -23.34 32.41
CA LYS A 248 -36.68 -23.29 33.78
C LYS A 248 -36.51 -24.69 34.37
N ARG A 249 -37.49 -25.57 34.14
CA ARG A 249 -37.44 -26.96 34.61
C ARG A 249 -36.33 -27.75 33.91
N GLU A 250 -36.19 -27.62 32.60
CA GLU A 250 -35.16 -28.35 31.85
C GLU A 250 -33.74 -27.86 32.17
N MET A 251 -33.55 -26.56 32.44
CA MET A 251 -32.27 -25.99 32.88
C MET A 251 -31.82 -26.49 34.26
N ALA A 252 -32.76 -26.84 35.15
CA ALA A 252 -32.44 -27.36 36.48
C ALA A 252 -32.03 -28.85 36.46
N LYS A 253 -32.17 -29.55 35.33
CA LYS A 253 -31.81 -30.96 35.20
C LYS A 253 -30.34 -31.13 34.81
N LYS A 254 -29.72 -32.22 35.28
CA LYS A 254 -28.40 -32.67 34.83
C LYS A 254 -28.47 -33.75 33.74
N THR A 255 -29.56 -34.51 33.68
CA THR A 255 -29.78 -35.62 32.74
C THR A 255 -31.28 -35.78 32.45
N LYS A 256 -31.65 -36.62 31.47
CA LYS A 256 -33.05 -36.93 31.07
C LYS A 256 -33.84 -35.68 30.66
N HIS A 257 -33.25 -34.90 29.76
CA HIS A 257 -33.90 -33.74 29.15
C HIS A 257 -35.04 -34.15 28.22
N VAL A 258 -36.03 -33.28 28.08
CA VAL A 258 -37.08 -33.42 27.07
C VAL A 258 -36.45 -33.38 25.67
N PRO A 259 -36.87 -34.24 24.72
CA PRO A 259 -36.36 -34.20 23.35
C PRO A 259 -36.50 -32.81 22.72
N ILE A 260 -35.49 -32.35 21.97
CA ILE A 260 -35.42 -31.01 21.38
C ILE A 260 -36.70 -30.68 20.60
N ARG A 261 -37.21 -31.62 19.80
CA ARG A 261 -38.45 -31.45 19.04
C ARG A 261 -39.66 -31.09 19.93
N GLN A 262 -39.79 -31.75 21.08
CA GLN A 262 -40.87 -31.44 22.03
C GLN A 262 -40.63 -30.12 22.75
N LEU A 263 -39.37 -29.80 23.06
CA LEU A 263 -38.98 -28.53 23.67
C LEU A 263 -39.37 -27.35 22.77
N VAL A 264 -38.97 -27.40 21.49
CA VAL A 264 -39.29 -26.36 20.49
C VAL A 264 -40.80 -26.25 20.27
N HIS A 265 -41.52 -27.38 20.25
CA HIS A 265 -42.98 -27.36 20.08
C HIS A 265 -43.73 -26.75 21.27
N ARG A 266 -43.24 -26.96 22.50
CA ARG A 266 -43.94 -26.57 23.74
C ARG A 266 -43.45 -25.26 24.34
N ALA A 267 -42.27 -24.79 23.96
CA ALA A 267 -41.65 -23.58 24.46
C ALA A 267 -41.05 -22.70 23.35
N GLY A 268 -41.59 -22.81 22.13
CA GLY A 268 -41.04 -22.15 20.96
C GLY A 268 -41.05 -20.62 21.06
N ALA A 269 -42.10 -20.03 21.63
CA ALA A 269 -42.21 -18.57 21.71
C ALA A 269 -41.24 -17.98 22.75
N ALA A 270 -41.07 -18.64 23.89
CA ALA A 270 -40.06 -18.28 24.88
C ALA A 270 -38.64 -18.49 24.34
N LEU A 271 -38.39 -19.58 23.60
CA LEU A 271 -37.10 -19.80 22.93
C LEU A 271 -36.79 -18.68 21.94
N GLN A 272 -37.75 -18.30 21.09
CA GLN A 272 -37.58 -17.22 20.13
C GLN A 272 -37.42 -15.85 20.81
N ALA A 273 -38.10 -15.60 21.93
CA ALA A 273 -37.92 -14.37 22.68
C ALA A 273 -36.52 -14.27 23.33
N LEU A 274 -36.01 -15.39 23.87
CA LEU A 274 -34.68 -15.46 24.50
C LEU A 274 -33.54 -15.49 23.48
N LYS A 275 -33.74 -16.17 22.36
CA LYS A 275 -32.74 -16.43 21.31
C LYS A 275 -33.39 -16.21 19.94
N PRO A 276 -33.57 -14.96 19.48
CA PRO A 276 -34.35 -14.66 18.27
C PRO A 276 -33.70 -15.15 16.97
N CYS A 277 -32.40 -15.40 16.97
CA CYS A 277 -31.68 -15.95 15.83
C CYS A 277 -31.55 -17.48 15.96
N PHE A 278 -32.09 -18.22 15.00
CA PHE A 278 -32.03 -19.68 14.93
C PHE A 278 -31.09 -20.09 13.81
N MET A 279 -30.04 -20.85 14.13
CA MET A 279 -29.10 -21.40 13.14
C MET A 279 -29.39 -22.88 12.94
N MET A 280 -29.90 -23.26 11.77
CA MET A 280 -30.40 -24.61 11.48
C MET A 280 -30.19 -24.96 10.02
N GLY A 281 -29.79 -26.21 9.73
CA GLY A 281 -29.82 -26.73 8.36
C GLY A 281 -31.26 -26.97 7.86
N PRO A 282 -31.50 -27.03 6.54
CA PRO A 282 -32.85 -27.18 5.97
C PRO A 282 -33.65 -28.37 6.53
N LEU A 283 -33.02 -29.53 6.67
CA LEU A 283 -33.64 -30.72 7.28
C LEU A 283 -34.04 -30.49 8.75
N SER A 284 -33.21 -29.77 9.51
CA SER A 284 -33.50 -29.45 10.91
C SER A 284 -34.70 -28.51 11.02
N VAL A 285 -34.83 -27.55 10.10
CA VAL A 285 -36.00 -26.66 10.03
C VAL A 285 -37.28 -27.48 9.85
N ALA A 286 -37.28 -28.42 8.90
CA ALA A 286 -38.43 -29.29 8.65
C ALA A 286 -38.74 -30.22 9.84
N GLN A 287 -37.71 -30.75 10.50
CA GLN A 287 -37.86 -31.70 11.61
C GLN A 287 -38.37 -31.05 12.91
N TYR A 288 -37.87 -29.86 13.24
CA TYR A 288 -38.08 -29.24 14.55
C TYR A 288 -39.10 -28.10 14.54
N LEU A 289 -39.23 -27.36 13.44
CA LEU A 289 -40.14 -26.21 13.37
C LEU A 289 -41.49 -26.63 12.76
N LYS A 290 -42.52 -26.69 13.59
CA LYS A 290 -43.88 -27.03 13.16
C LYS A 290 -44.43 -25.97 12.18
N PRO A 291 -45.11 -26.38 11.08
CA PRO A 291 -45.84 -25.47 10.21
C PRO A 291 -46.82 -24.58 10.98
N GLY A 292 -46.77 -23.27 10.75
CA GLY A 292 -47.59 -22.28 11.44
C GLY A 292 -47.25 -22.05 12.92
N GLY A 293 -46.20 -22.68 13.45
CA GLY A 293 -45.78 -22.52 14.84
C GLY A 293 -44.97 -21.25 15.08
N LEU A 294 -43.75 -21.20 14.54
CA LEU A 294 -42.86 -20.04 14.63
C LEU A 294 -42.77 -19.30 13.29
N ARG A 295 -42.67 -17.98 13.36
CA ARG A 295 -42.46 -17.07 12.22
C ARG A 295 -41.24 -16.19 12.47
N PHE A 296 -40.53 -15.85 11.40
CA PHE A 296 -39.33 -15.03 11.43
C PHE A 296 -39.50 -13.86 10.48
N ASP A 297 -39.02 -12.69 10.89
CA ASP A 297 -38.99 -11.49 10.06
C ASP A 297 -37.99 -11.64 8.90
N LEU A 298 -36.91 -12.39 9.12
CA LEU A 298 -35.85 -12.61 8.14
C LEU A 298 -35.36 -14.05 8.14
N VAL A 299 -35.22 -14.62 6.95
CA VAL A 299 -34.54 -15.90 6.69
C VAL A 299 -33.29 -15.64 5.85
N ILE A 300 -32.14 -16.10 6.34
CA ILE A 300 -30.87 -15.98 5.63
C ILE A 300 -30.42 -17.37 5.22
N PHE A 301 -30.22 -17.58 3.93
CA PHE A 301 -29.49 -18.73 3.42
C PHE A 301 -28.04 -18.32 3.20
N ASP A 302 -27.13 -18.97 3.91
CA ASP A 302 -25.71 -18.91 3.63
C ASP A 302 -25.30 -20.18 2.87
N GLU A 303 -24.25 -20.10 2.04
CA GLU A 303 -23.82 -21.17 1.14
C GLU A 303 -24.98 -21.72 0.26
N ALA A 304 -25.87 -20.83 -0.19
CA ALA A 304 -27.11 -21.16 -0.89
C ALA A 304 -26.91 -21.93 -2.21
N SER A 305 -25.70 -21.94 -2.77
CA SER A 305 -25.35 -22.77 -3.93
C SER A 305 -25.44 -24.28 -3.63
N GLN A 306 -25.38 -24.67 -2.36
CA GLN A 306 -25.50 -26.06 -1.92
C GLN A 306 -26.91 -26.48 -1.48
N VAL A 307 -27.88 -25.56 -1.49
CA VAL A 307 -29.24 -25.82 -1.02
C VAL A 307 -30.18 -26.01 -2.19
N ARG A 308 -30.95 -27.11 -2.18
CA ARG A 308 -31.96 -27.33 -3.20
C ARG A 308 -33.21 -26.47 -2.96
N PRO A 309 -33.92 -26.05 -4.02
CA PRO A 309 -35.15 -25.28 -3.89
C PRO A 309 -36.20 -25.96 -3.01
N GLU A 310 -36.37 -27.28 -3.13
CA GLU A 310 -37.32 -28.07 -2.33
C GLU A 310 -36.95 -28.12 -0.84
N GLU A 311 -35.65 -28.09 -0.52
CA GLU A 311 -35.15 -28.06 0.86
C GLU A 311 -35.32 -26.66 1.48
N ALA A 312 -35.14 -25.61 0.68
CA ALA A 312 -35.28 -24.22 1.11
C ALA A 312 -36.73 -23.81 1.39
N LEU A 313 -37.71 -24.41 0.70
CA LEU A 313 -39.12 -24.02 0.76
C LEU A 313 -39.68 -23.97 2.19
N GLY A 314 -39.32 -24.96 3.02
CA GLY A 314 -39.80 -25.05 4.40
C GLY A 314 -39.34 -23.89 5.29
N ALA A 315 -38.12 -23.40 5.07
CA ALA A 315 -37.59 -22.23 5.76
C ALA A 315 -38.15 -20.92 5.20
N LEU A 316 -38.20 -20.79 3.86
CA LEU A 316 -38.78 -19.62 3.18
C LEU A 316 -40.23 -19.35 3.62
N ALA A 317 -41.05 -20.40 3.74
CA ALA A 317 -42.45 -20.28 4.16
C ALA A 317 -42.63 -19.79 5.63
N ARG A 318 -41.55 -19.67 6.41
CA ARG A 318 -41.56 -19.14 7.79
C ARG A 318 -41.00 -17.73 7.90
N GLY A 319 -40.44 -17.19 6.82
CA GLY A 319 -39.85 -15.86 6.75
C GLY A 319 -40.78 -14.84 6.11
N ASP A 320 -40.76 -13.61 6.59
CA ASP A 320 -41.38 -12.47 5.89
C ASP A 320 -40.44 -11.93 4.80
N GLN A 321 -39.13 -11.97 5.03
CA GLN A 321 -38.09 -11.59 4.07
C GLN A 321 -37.04 -12.70 3.93
N ALA A 322 -36.37 -12.75 2.77
CA ALA A 322 -35.31 -13.71 2.50
C ALA A 322 -34.06 -13.01 1.95
N VAL A 323 -32.89 -13.40 2.47
CA VAL A 323 -31.58 -13.03 1.92
C VAL A 323 -30.87 -14.33 1.54
N ILE A 324 -30.46 -14.43 0.28
CA ILE A 324 -29.84 -15.62 -0.29
C ILE A 324 -28.40 -15.25 -0.62
N VAL A 325 -27.45 -15.87 0.10
CA VAL A 325 -26.01 -15.63 -0.02
C VAL A 325 -25.34 -16.93 -0.43
N GLY A 326 -24.46 -16.86 -1.42
CA GLY A 326 -23.68 -18.00 -1.87
C GLY A 326 -22.87 -17.65 -3.10
N ASP A 327 -22.22 -18.66 -3.66
CA ASP A 327 -21.32 -18.50 -4.80
C ASP A 327 -21.67 -19.52 -5.90
N SER A 328 -22.22 -19.02 -7.01
CA SER A 328 -22.62 -19.85 -8.15
C SER A 328 -21.43 -20.46 -8.91
N LYS A 329 -20.19 -20.13 -8.54
CA LYS A 329 -18.95 -20.75 -9.03
C LYS A 329 -18.41 -21.86 -8.12
N GLN A 330 -19.03 -22.12 -6.96
CA GLN A 330 -18.69 -23.23 -6.07
C GLN A 330 -19.60 -24.45 -6.30
N LEU A 331 -19.51 -25.50 -5.46
CA LEU A 331 -20.22 -26.76 -5.71
C LEU A 331 -21.74 -26.58 -5.70
N PRO A 332 -22.45 -27.27 -6.61
CA PRO A 332 -23.89 -27.41 -6.54
C PRO A 332 -24.29 -28.39 -5.40
N PRO A 333 -25.60 -28.51 -5.09
CA PRO A 333 -26.07 -29.48 -4.12
C PRO A 333 -25.72 -30.91 -4.57
N THR A 334 -25.24 -31.76 -3.66
CA THR A 334 -24.89 -33.16 -3.95
C THR A 334 -26.09 -34.10 -3.75
N ASP A 335 -26.27 -35.08 -4.64
CA ASP A 335 -27.28 -36.17 -4.51
C ASP A 335 -26.82 -37.26 -3.52
N PHE A 336 -26.52 -36.91 -2.27
CA PHE A 336 -25.99 -37.90 -1.32
C PHE A 336 -27.06 -38.89 -0.83
N PHE A 337 -28.32 -38.47 -0.74
CA PHE A 337 -29.40 -39.26 -0.12
C PHE A 337 -30.23 -40.14 -1.08
N GLN A 338 -30.06 -40.04 -2.39
CA GLN A 338 -30.83 -40.86 -3.33
C GLN A 338 -30.28 -42.30 -3.50
N ARG A 339 -29.12 -42.64 -2.94
CA ARG A 339 -28.50 -43.97 -3.02
C ARG A 339 -28.89 -44.94 -1.90
N THR A 340 -30.17 -45.02 -1.54
CA THR A 340 -30.65 -46.08 -0.62
C THR A 340 -31.17 -47.30 -1.41
N GLY A 341 -30.46 -47.69 -2.47
CA GLY A 341 -30.74 -48.87 -3.29
C GLY A 341 -29.45 -49.62 -3.56
N ASP A 342 -29.40 -50.87 -3.08
CA ASP A 342 -28.28 -51.80 -3.08
C ASP A 342 -27.64 -52.03 -4.46
N GLY A 343 -26.31 -52.06 -4.53
CA GLY A 343 -25.56 -52.51 -5.71
C GLY A 343 -24.44 -51.57 -6.13
N GLY A 344 -23.19 -51.99 -5.89
CA GLY A 344 -21.99 -51.26 -6.26
C GLY A 344 -21.80 -51.12 -7.78
N ASP A 345 -21.57 -49.87 -8.20
CA ASP A 345 -20.61 -49.43 -9.20
C ASP A 345 -20.46 -47.92 -8.98
N ASP A 346 -19.34 -47.32 -9.39
CA ASP A 346 -19.04 -45.89 -9.23
C ASP A 346 -20.12 -45.03 -9.92
N GLY A 347 -21.20 -44.76 -9.18
CA GLY A 347 -22.40 -44.23 -9.77
C GLY A 347 -22.18 -42.83 -10.30
N ALA A 348 -22.67 -42.61 -11.53
CA ALA A 348 -22.84 -41.29 -12.08
C ALA A 348 -23.60 -40.41 -11.08
N ILE A 349 -22.92 -39.37 -10.58
CA ILE A 349 -23.58 -38.25 -9.92
C ILE A 349 -24.46 -37.64 -11.02
N ALA A 350 -25.78 -37.67 -10.81
CA ALA A 350 -26.73 -37.09 -11.75
C ALA A 350 -26.38 -35.61 -12.00
N ALA A 351 -26.62 -35.16 -13.23
CA ALA A 351 -26.36 -33.79 -13.65
C ALA A 351 -26.97 -32.79 -12.67
N GLY A 352 -26.19 -31.78 -12.28
CA GLY A 352 -26.42 -30.93 -11.11
C GLY A 352 -27.83 -30.35 -11.05
N ALA A 353 -28.51 -30.62 -9.93
CA ALA A 353 -29.76 -29.94 -9.59
C ALA A 353 -29.52 -28.43 -9.45
N GLU A 354 -30.46 -27.63 -9.98
CA GLU A 354 -30.44 -26.18 -9.79
C GLU A 354 -30.47 -25.86 -8.29
N SER A 355 -29.60 -24.95 -7.85
CA SER A 355 -29.62 -24.47 -6.46
C SER A 355 -30.65 -23.35 -6.28
N ILE A 356 -31.07 -23.11 -5.03
CA ILE A 356 -31.93 -21.94 -4.73
C ILE A 356 -31.24 -20.62 -5.11
N LEU A 357 -29.90 -20.56 -5.06
CA LEU A 357 -29.12 -19.40 -5.50
C LEU A 357 -29.29 -19.15 -7.00
N GLU A 358 -29.13 -20.17 -7.85
CA GLU A 358 -29.25 -20.04 -9.31
C GLU A 358 -30.66 -19.58 -9.70
N ILE A 359 -31.71 -20.10 -9.05
CA ILE A 359 -33.09 -19.63 -9.28
C ILE A 359 -33.27 -18.18 -8.84
N ALA A 360 -32.70 -17.81 -7.69
CA ALA A 360 -32.79 -16.44 -7.18
C ALA A 360 -32.06 -15.45 -8.09
N GLU A 361 -30.85 -15.77 -8.58
CA GLU A 361 -30.07 -14.94 -9.50
C GLU A 361 -30.85 -14.61 -10.79
N MET A 362 -31.70 -15.53 -11.27
CA MET A 362 -32.51 -15.31 -12.48
C MET A 362 -33.70 -14.36 -12.26
N ARG A 363 -34.17 -14.17 -11.03
CA ARG A 363 -35.45 -13.49 -10.74
C ARG A 363 -35.34 -12.30 -9.80
N MET A 364 -34.24 -12.18 -9.05
CA MET A 364 -34.06 -11.20 -7.99
C MET A 364 -32.89 -10.25 -8.31
N PRO A 365 -32.87 -9.05 -7.71
CA PRO A 365 -31.70 -8.17 -7.80
C PRO A 365 -30.47 -8.80 -7.14
N THR A 366 -29.42 -9.01 -7.91
CA THR A 366 -28.16 -9.60 -7.43
C THR A 366 -27.14 -8.51 -7.13
N ARG A 367 -26.35 -8.69 -6.06
CA ARG A 367 -25.16 -7.88 -5.77
C ARG A 367 -23.96 -8.78 -5.55
N SER A 368 -22.90 -8.56 -6.32
CA SER A 368 -21.64 -9.28 -6.19
C SER A 368 -20.72 -8.63 -5.16
N LEU A 369 -20.19 -9.44 -4.23
CA LEU A 369 -19.13 -9.03 -3.33
C LEU A 369 -17.79 -9.28 -4.02
N ARG A 370 -17.09 -8.20 -4.38
CA ARG A 370 -15.87 -8.30 -5.21
C ARG A 370 -14.59 -8.43 -4.40
N TRP A 371 -14.57 -7.98 -3.16
CA TRP A 371 -13.34 -7.92 -2.37
C TRP A 371 -12.97 -9.28 -1.79
N HIS A 372 -11.74 -9.73 -2.05
CA HIS A 372 -11.21 -10.96 -1.50
C HIS A 372 -10.24 -10.70 -0.35
N TYR A 373 -10.65 -11.08 0.86
CA TYR A 373 -9.88 -10.82 2.09
C TYR A 373 -9.07 -12.03 2.58
N ARG A 374 -9.53 -13.25 2.27
CA ARG A 374 -9.02 -14.51 2.84
C ARG A 374 -7.54 -14.75 2.60
N SER A 375 -7.09 -14.55 1.36
CA SER A 375 -5.73 -14.92 0.97
C SER A 375 -4.74 -13.84 1.39
N GLN A 376 -3.72 -14.26 2.13
CA GLN A 376 -2.58 -13.43 2.53
C GLN A 376 -1.64 -13.15 1.36
N HIS A 377 -1.57 -14.07 0.38
CA HIS A 377 -0.85 -13.87 -0.86
C HIS A 377 -1.78 -13.91 -2.07
N PRO A 378 -1.67 -12.97 -3.04
CA PRO A 378 -2.56 -12.90 -4.19
C PRO A 378 -2.52 -14.17 -5.06
N ASP A 379 -1.37 -14.83 -5.18
CA ASP A 379 -1.22 -16.05 -5.99
C ASP A 379 -2.20 -17.16 -5.61
N LEU A 380 -2.60 -17.25 -4.34
CA LEU A 380 -3.52 -18.28 -3.86
C LEU A 380 -4.90 -18.21 -4.52
N ILE A 381 -5.32 -17.01 -4.96
CA ILE A 381 -6.63 -16.78 -5.57
C ILE A 381 -6.52 -16.31 -7.01
N ALA A 382 -5.34 -15.85 -7.46
CA ALA A 382 -5.11 -15.29 -8.79
C ALA A 382 -5.62 -16.20 -9.91
N PHE A 383 -5.30 -17.50 -9.83
CA PHE A 383 -5.81 -18.48 -10.78
C PHE A 383 -7.34 -18.55 -10.79
N SER A 384 -7.96 -18.72 -9.62
CA SER A 384 -9.41 -18.82 -9.54
C SER A 384 -10.09 -17.54 -10.00
N ASN A 385 -9.55 -16.36 -9.63
CA ASN A 385 -10.06 -15.06 -10.07
C ASN A 385 -10.08 -14.97 -11.60
N HIS A 386 -8.96 -15.32 -12.24
CA HIS A 386 -8.84 -15.30 -13.69
C HIS A 386 -9.75 -16.33 -14.37
N GLU A 387 -9.66 -17.60 -13.96
CA GLU A 387 -10.31 -18.71 -14.64
C GLU A 387 -11.82 -18.75 -14.37
N PHE A 388 -12.28 -18.40 -13.15
CA PHE A 388 -13.67 -18.61 -12.71
C PHE A 388 -14.47 -17.33 -12.48
N TYR A 389 -13.81 -16.21 -12.18
CA TYR A 389 -14.45 -14.92 -11.89
C TYR A 389 -14.10 -13.80 -12.87
N ASN A 390 -13.52 -14.13 -14.04
CA ASN A 390 -13.15 -13.18 -15.10
C ASN A 390 -12.20 -12.03 -14.68
N GLY A 391 -11.52 -12.17 -13.54
CA GLY A 391 -10.68 -11.11 -12.97
C GLY A 391 -11.48 -10.01 -12.23
N ASP A 392 -12.76 -10.23 -11.94
CA ASP A 392 -13.62 -9.22 -11.30
C ASP A 392 -13.39 -9.08 -9.79
N LEU A 393 -12.68 -10.03 -9.15
CA LEU A 393 -12.36 -9.94 -7.73
C LEU A 393 -11.23 -8.94 -7.49
N VAL A 394 -11.44 -8.10 -6.48
CA VAL A 394 -10.47 -7.12 -6.00
C VAL A 394 -9.53 -7.80 -5.00
N LEU A 395 -8.23 -7.82 -5.35
CA LEU A 395 -7.20 -8.49 -4.58
C LEU A 395 -6.27 -7.46 -3.92
N TYR A 396 -5.98 -7.64 -2.64
CA TYR A 396 -4.99 -6.81 -1.96
C TYR A 396 -3.56 -7.26 -2.32
N PRO A 397 -2.64 -6.32 -2.54
CA PRO A 397 -1.24 -6.64 -2.73
C PRO A 397 -0.61 -7.21 -1.46
N SER A 398 0.40 -8.06 -1.63
CA SER A 398 1.31 -8.49 -0.57
C SER A 398 2.57 -7.60 -0.59
N PRO A 399 3.15 -7.26 0.58
CA PRO A 399 4.42 -6.54 0.65
C PRO A 399 5.58 -7.38 0.13
N THR A 400 5.42 -8.70 0.05
CA THR A 400 6.43 -9.62 -0.48
C THR A 400 5.96 -10.16 -1.83
N GLN A 401 6.75 -9.96 -2.89
CA GLN A 401 6.42 -10.39 -4.26
C GLN A 401 6.67 -11.88 -4.49
N LYS A 402 7.70 -12.43 -3.83
CA LYS A 402 8.01 -13.87 -3.81
C LYS A 402 8.30 -14.27 -2.39
N SER A 403 7.52 -15.22 -1.88
CA SER A 403 7.71 -15.76 -0.55
C SER A 403 7.89 -17.26 -0.63
N ASP A 404 8.89 -17.79 0.06
CA ASP A 404 9.02 -19.24 0.26
C ASP A 404 7.99 -19.77 1.28
N ASP A 405 7.38 -18.86 2.06
CA ASP A 405 6.45 -19.19 3.14
C ASP A 405 4.98 -18.96 2.75
N LEU A 406 4.69 -18.08 1.79
CA LEU A 406 3.34 -17.70 1.36
C LEU A 406 3.13 -17.97 -0.13
N GLY A 407 1.88 -18.27 -0.52
CA GLY A 407 1.52 -18.53 -1.91
C GLY A 407 1.50 -20.01 -2.28
N ILE A 408 1.80 -20.33 -3.54
CA ILE A 408 1.69 -21.69 -4.09
C ILE A 408 3.08 -22.32 -4.23
N ARG A 409 3.25 -23.53 -3.68
CA ARG A 409 4.42 -24.38 -3.87
C ARG A 409 4.01 -25.63 -4.65
N PHE A 410 4.74 -25.97 -5.70
CA PHE A 410 4.55 -27.20 -6.45
C PHE A 410 5.68 -28.20 -6.19
N GLN A 411 5.31 -29.44 -5.84
CA GLN A 411 6.21 -30.57 -5.65
C GLN A 411 5.86 -31.68 -6.65
N HIS A 412 6.77 -31.91 -7.59
CA HIS A 412 6.69 -33.01 -8.54
C HIS A 412 7.19 -34.33 -7.92
N VAL A 413 6.42 -35.41 -8.04
CA VAL A 413 6.74 -36.75 -7.53
C VAL A 413 6.89 -37.73 -8.70
N PRO A 414 8.10 -37.85 -9.30
CA PRO A 414 8.30 -38.65 -10.52
C PRO A 414 8.09 -40.17 -10.31
N GLU A 415 8.28 -40.65 -9.09
CA GLU A 415 8.05 -42.06 -8.70
C GLU A 415 6.57 -42.38 -8.47
N GLY A 416 5.68 -41.40 -8.61
CA GLY A 416 4.25 -41.58 -8.39
C GLY A 416 3.59 -42.43 -9.47
N ALA A 417 2.76 -43.35 -9.01
CA ALA A 417 2.01 -44.26 -9.86
C ALA A 417 0.57 -44.35 -9.37
N PHE A 418 -0.38 -44.03 -10.25
CA PHE A 418 -1.80 -44.12 -9.93
C PHE A 418 -2.30 -45.53 -10.21
N ARG A 419 -2.52 -46.30 -9.14
CA ARG A 419 -2.98 -47.71 -9.20
C ARG A 419 -4.10 -47.94 -8.19
N ASP A 420 -5.12 -48.68 -8.61
CA ASP A 420 -6.28 -49.06 -7.80
C ASP A 420 -7.03 -47.88 -7.13
N GLY A 421 -6.89 -46.67 -7.69
CA GLY A 421 -7.48 -45.45 -7.16
C GLY A 421 -6.60 -44.69 -6.16
N THR A 422 -5.33 -45.08 -6.00
CA THR A 422 -4.39 -44.48 -5.05
C THR A 422 -3.04 -44.16 -5.70
N ASN A 423 -2.25 -43.31 -5.04
CA ASN A 423 -0.88 -42.98 -5.40
C ASN A 423 -0.01 -42.97 -4.13
N PRO A 424 0.63 -44.11 -3.80
CA PRO A 424 1.41 -44.25 -2.58
C PRO A 424 2.59 -43.28 -2.47
N ALA A 425 3.29 -42.98 -3.57
CA ALA A 425 4.43 -42.06 -3.53
C ALA A 425 3.99 -40.62 -3.21
N GLU A 426 2.84 -40.19 -3.74
CA GLU A 426 2.23 -38.91 -3.33
C GLU A 426 1.80 -38.94 -1.86
N ALA A 427 1.18 -40.03 -1.38
CA ALA A 427 0.75 -40.13 0.02
C ALA A 427 1.94 -40.00 1.00
N GLU A 428 3.09 -40.61 0.67
CA GLU A 428 4.32 -40.43 1.44
C GLU A 428 4.88 -39.01 1.37
N ALA A 429 4.86 -38.38 0.19
CA ALA A 429 5.31 -37.01 0.03
C ALA A 429 4.43 -36.02 0.83
N VAL A 430 3.11 -36.21 0.80
CA VAL A 430 2.15 -35.46 1.62
C VAL A 430 2.44 -35.65 3.09
N ALA A 431 2.64 -36.89 3.54
CA ALA A 431 2.89 -37.16 4.95
C ALA A 431 4.20 -36.52 5.45
N ARG A 432 5.25 -36.49 4.60
CA ARG A 432 6.47 -35.71 4.87
C ARG A 432 6.20 -34.20 4.91
N ALA A 433 5.40 -33.68 3.99
CA ALA A 433 5.06 -32.26 3.95
C ALA A 433 4.22 -31.82 5.18
N VAL A 434 3.40 -32.71 5.74
CA VAL A 434 2.70 -32.47 7.01
C VAL A 434 3.71 -32.29 8.15
N LEU A 435 4.75 -33.13 8.23
CA LEU A 435 5.82 -32.99 9.22
C LEU A 435 6.64 -31.71 9.01
N GLU A 436 6.98 -31.37 7.76
CA GLU A 436 7.68 -30.11 7.44
C GLU A 436 6.86 -28.88 7.88
N HIS A 437 5.53 -28.90 7.68
CA HIS A 437 4.66 -27.81 8.13
C HIS A 437 4.69 -27.65 9.64
N LEU A 438 4.63 -28.77 10.38
CA LEU A 438 4.69 -28.79 11.84
C LEU A 438 5.98 -28.17 12.38
N GLU A 439 7.11 -28.44 11.73
CA GLU A 439 8.41 -27.91 12.12
C GLU A 439 8.58 -26.43 11.76
N ARG A 440 8.16 -26.03 10.55
CA ARG A 440 8.42 -24.69 10.02
C ARG A 440 7.39 -23.65 10.44
N TYR A 441 6.15 -24.07 10.69
CA TYR A 441 5.02 -23.17 10.95
C TYR A 441 4.21 -23.57 12.20
N PRO A 442 4.84 -23.63 13.39
CA PRO A 442 4.14 -23.96 14.61
C PRO A 442 3.03 -22.93 14.88
N GLY A 443 1.80 -23.42 15.07
CA GLY A 443 0.61 -22.60 15.34
C GLY A 443 -0.29 -22.33 14.13
N ASP A 444 0.20 -22.56 12.92
CA ASP A 444 -0.61 -22.41 11.70
C ASP A 444 -1.47 -23.65 11.45
N SER A 445 -2.77 -23.42 11.20
CA SER A 445 -3.72 -24.49 10.93
C SER A 445 -3.42 -25.19 9.60
N LEU A 446 -3.63 -26.50 9.53
CA LEU A 446 -3.29 -27.33 8.37
C LEU A 446 -4.48 -28.18 7.91
N GLY A 447 -4.67 -28.27 6.60
CA GLY A 447 -5.61 -29.20 5.98
C GLY A 447 -4.95 -29.96 4.84
N VAL A 448 -5.30 -31.24 4.70
CA VAL A 448 -4.85 -32.09 3.59
C VAL A 448 -6.05 -32.50 2.76
N VAL A 449 -5.95 -32.34 1.45
CA VAL A 449 -7.02 -32.67 0.51
C VAL A 449 -6.53 -33.66 -0.54
N ALA A 450 -7.26 -34.76 -0.70
CA ALA A 450 -7.06 -35.72 -1.79
C ALA A 450 -8.17 -35.61 -2.84
N MET A 451 -7.89 -36.00 -4.09
CA MET A 451 -8.91 -35.94 -5.15
C MET A 451 -10.00 -36.99 -5.00
N ASN A 452 -9.73 -38.08 -4.28
CA ASN A 452 -10.69 -39.16 -4.04
C ASN A 452 -10.60 -39.71 -2.61
N VAL A 453 -11.57 -40.57 -2.26
CA VAL A 453 -11.70 -41.17 -0.92
C VAL A 453 -10.58 -42.17 -0.63
N LYS A 454 -10.22 -43.04 -1.59
CA LYS A 454 -9.19 -44.06 -1.39
C LYS A 454 -7.82 -43.45 -1.08
N GLN A 455 -7.45 -42.36 -1.76
CA GLN A 455 -6.20 -41.66 -1.51
C GLN A 455 -6.22 -40.94 -0.16
N ARG A 456 -7.35 -40.35 0.24
CA ARG A 456 -7.51 -39.77 1.59
C ARG A 456 -7.22 -40.83 2.66
N ASP A 457 -7.78 -42.02 2.51
CA ASP A 457 -7.60 -43.12 3.47
C ASP A 457 -6.15 -43.61 3.49
N LEU A 458 -5.50 -43.72 2.33
CA LEU A 458 -4.08 -44.06 2.24
C LEU A 458 -3.17 -42.99 2.89
N ILE A 459 -3.50 -41.71 2.76
CA ILE A 459 -2.77 -40.62 3.43
C ILE A 459 -2.91 -40.76 4.95
N LEU A 460 -4.12 -41.01 5.46
CA LEU A 460 -4.34 -41.24 6.89
C LEU A 460 -3.52 -42.43 7.41
N GLU A 461 -3.57 -43.57 6.72
CA GLU A 461 -2.78 -44.76 7.08
C GLU A 461 -1.27 -44.47 7.05
N THR A 462 -0.81 -43.70 6.06
CA THR A 462 0.60 -43.33 5.93
C THR A 462 1.05 -42.39 7.04
N LEU A 463 0.21 -41.43 7.44
CA LEU A 463 0.45 -40.56 8.58
C LEU A 463 0.53 -41.37 9.88
N GLU A 464 -0.46 -42.24 10.13
CA GLU A 464 -0.47 -43.15 11.29
C GLU A 464 0.81 -43.99 11.38
N ARG A 465 1.26 -44.57 10.26
CA ARG A 465 2.50 -45.35 10.18
C ARG A 465 3.75 -44.52 10.47
N LEU A 466 3.82 -43.28 9.96
CA LEU A 466 4.94 -42.39 10.25
C LEU A 466 4.99 -42.02 11.73
N TYR A 467 3.85 -41.67 12.33
CA TYR A 467 3.76 -41.36 13.76
C TYR A 467 4.18 -42.56 14.62
N ALA A 468 3.74 -43.77 14.28
CA ALA A 468 4.12 -44.99 14.98
C ALA A 468 5.63 -45.31 14.90
N SER A 469 6.31 -44.86 13.84
CA SER A 469 7.76 -45.08 13.66
C SER A 469 8.66 -44.14 14.48
N GLY A 470 8.07 -43.25 15.30
CA GLY A 470 8.80 -42.27 16.10
C GLY A 470 9.31 -41.05 15.33
N ARG A 471 9.10 -41.01 14.00
CA ARG A 471 9.33 -39.81 13.18
C ARG A 471 8.09 -38.91 13.30
N GLY A 472 8.19 -37.85 14.08
CA GLY A 472 7.16 -36.82 14.20
C GLY A 472 6.52 -36.67 15.58
N GLY A 473 6.74 -37.59 16.53
CA GLY A 473 6.26 -37.49 17.92
C GLY A 473 4.73 -37.49 18.06
N ILE A 474 4.19 -38.20 19.04
CA ILE A 474 2.76 -38.14 19.39
C ILE A 474 2.31 -36.68 19.65
N ASP A 475 3.24 -35.86 20.15
CA ASP A 475 3.06 -34.44 20.46
C ASP A 475 2.68 -33.57 19.24
N ALA A 476 3.07 -33.93 18.01
CA ALA A 476 2.87 -33.03 16.86
C ALA A 476 1.45 -33.11 16.25
N VAL A 477 0.80 -34.27 16.30
CA VAL A 477 -0.63 -34.40 15.93
C VAL A 477 -1.49 -33.75 16.99
N GLU A 478 -1.18 -33.99 18.26
CA GLU A 478 -1.89 -33.39 19.38
C GLU A 478 -1.76 -31.86 19.33
N ALA A 479 -0.59 -31.33 18.95
CA ALA A 479 -0.40 -29.90 18.71
C ALA A 479 -1.36 -29.35 17.63
N LEU A 480 -1.52 -30.05 16.50
CA LEU A 480 -2.44 -29.65 15.43
C LEU A 480 -3.93 -29.79 15.81
N GLU A 481 -4.28 -30.80 16.59
CA GLU A 481 -5.65 -31.01 17.07
C GLU A 481 -6.03 -30.03 18.20
N SER A 482 -5.03 -29.49 18.90
CA SER A 482 -5.22 -28.48 19.95
C SER A 482 -5.52 -27.09 19.41
N LEU A 483 -5.25 -26.83 18.12
CA LEU A 483 -5.58 -25.57 17.47
C LEU A 483 -7.10 -25.36 17.40
N GLN A 484 -7.51 -24.09 17.45
CA GLN A 484 -8.92 -23.72 17.27
C GLN A 484 -9.46 -24.24 15.93
N GLU A 485 -8.66 -24.13 14.87
CA GLU A 485 -8.91 -24.74 13.57
C GLU A 485 -8.19 -26.09 13.47
N ARG A 486 -8.88 -27.16 13.87
CA ARG A 486 -8.30 -28.51 13.94
C ARG A 486 -7.79 -29.01 12.59
N PHE A 487 -6.74 -29.82 12.62
CA PHE A 487 -6.26 -30.53 11.43
C PHE A 487 -7.32 -31.42 10.80
N PHE A 488 -7.29 -31.54 9.47
CA PHE A 488 -8.16 -32.48 8.74
C PHE A 488 -7.44 -33.12 7.56
N VAL A 489 -7.89 -34.32 7.20
CA VAL A 489 -7.62 -34.97 5.92
C VAL A 489 -8.96 -35.29 5.27
N LYS A 490 -9.26 -34.64 4.14
CA LYS A 490 -10.56 -34.75 3.45
C LYS A 490 -10.37 -35.04 1.97
N ASN A 491 -11.43 -35.49 1.31
CA ASN A 491 -11.47 -35.57 -0.14
C ASN A 491 -12.13 -34.32 -0.74
N LEU A 492 -11.92 -34.10 -2.03
CA LEU A 492 -12.41 -32.95 -2.81
C LEU A 492 -13.90 -32.60 -2.59
N GLU A 493 -14.77 -33.59 -2.39
CA GLU A 493 -16.21 -33.37 -2.19
C GLU A 493 -16.56 -32.78 -0.81
N ASN A 494 -15.70 -33.00 0.19
CA ASN A 494 -16.02 -32.74 1.60
C ASN A 494 -15.30 -31.50 2.18
N VAL A 495 -14.56 -30.77 1.36
CA VAL A 495 -13.72 -29.62 1.79
C VAL A 495 -14.46 -28.28 1.76
N GLN A 496 -15.70 -28.23 1.26
CA GLN A 496 -16.42 -26.95 1.19
C GLN A 496 -16.75 -26.41 2.58
N GLY A 497 -16.58 -25.11 2.76
CA GLY A 497 -16.71 -24.42 4.03
C GLY A 497 -15.49 -24.50 4.93
N ASP A 498 -14.56 -25.44 4.69
CA ASP A 498 -13.30 -25.49 5.41
C ASP A 498 -12.25 -24.56 4.79
N GLU A 499 -11.41 -23.99 5.63
CA GLU A 499 -10.25 -23.19 5.24
C GLU A 499 -9.15 -23.35 6.29
N ARG A 500 -7.89 -23.27 5.88
CA ARG A 500 -6.74 -23.40 6.79
C ARG A 500 -5.62 -22.46 6.36
N ASP A 501 -4.72 -22.17 7.29
CA ASP A 501 -3.52 -21.40 6.98
C ASP A 501 -2.68 -22.08 5.89
N GLY A 502 -2.42 -23.38 6.07
CA GLY A 502 -1.83 -24.25 5.06
C GLY A 502 -2.81 -25.28 4.49
N ILE A 503 -2.80 -25.46 3.18
CA ILE A 503 -3.49 -26.57 2.51
C ILE A 503 -2.48 -27.37 1.68
N ILE A 504 -2.38 -28.68 1.94
CA ILE A 504 -1.63 -29.62 1.11
C ILE A 504 -2.62 -30.38 0.22
N ILE A 505 -2.37 -30.42 -1.08
CA ILE A 505 -3.22 -31.08 -2.07
C ILE A 505 -2.46 -32.24 -2.68
N SER A 506 -2.96 -33.46 -2.51
CA SER A 506 -2.53 -34.63 -3.30
C SER A 506 -3.35 -34.67 -4.58
N MET A 507 -2.70 -34.43 -5.72
CA MET A 507 -3.36 -34.49 -7.02
C MET A 507 -3.88 -35.88 -7.36
N THR A 508 -3.36 -36.91 -6.69
CA THR A 508 -3.80 -38.32 -6.70
C THR A 508 -3.61 -39.02 -8.05
N TYR A 509 -4.13 -38.43 -9.12
CA TYR A 509 -4.00 -38.92 -10.48
C TYR A 509 -2.55 -38.86 -10.95
N GLY A 510 -2.19 -39.76 -11.86
CA GLY A 510 -0.81 -39.97 -12.25
C GLY A 510 -0.71 -41.00 -13.38
N PRO A 511 0.51 -41.28 -13.84
CA PRO A 511 0.74 -42.37 -14.78
C PRO A 511 0.50 -43.73 -14.09
N PRO A 512 0.05 -44.78 -14.80
CA PRO A 512 -0.15 -46.11 -14.21
C PRO A 512 1.15 -46.70 -13.65
N ALA A 513 2.29 -46.38 -14.25
CA ALA A 513 3.63 -46.65 -13.72
C ALA A 513 4.56 -45.46 -13.99
N PRO A 514 5.66 -45.30 -13.22
CA PRO A 514 6.59 -44.20 -13.44
C PRO A 514 7.08 -44.16 -14.90
N GLY A 515 6.98 -43.00 -15.54
CA GLY A 515 7.38 -42.78 -16.94
C GLY A 515 6.35 -43.19 -18.01
N GLU A 516 5.22 -43.78 -17.62
CA GLU A 516 4.11 -44.04 -18.55
C GLU A 516 3.27 -42.78 -18.80
N ARG A 517 2.40 -42.83 -19.82
CA ARG A 517 1.50 -41.72 -20.12
C ARG A 517 0.38 -41.62 -19.07
N VAL A 518 0.13 -40.40 -18.60
CA VAL A 518 -0.99 -40.10 -17.69
C VAL A 518 -2.34 -40.39 -18.34
N THR A 519 -3.19 -41.12 -17.62
CA THR A 519 -4.57 -41.37 -18.00
C THR A 519 -5.39 -40.08 -17.96
N GLN A 520 -6.10 -39.75 -19.03
CA GLN A 520 -6.88 -38.50 -19.13
C GLN A 520 -8.27 -38.58 -18.44
N ALA A 521 -8.41 -39.48 -17.46
CA ALA A 521 -9.63 -39.71 -16.70
C ALA A 521 -9.42 -39.24 -15.25
N PHE A 522 -9.81 -38.00 -14.96
CA PHE A 522 -9.61 -37.34 -13.67
C PHE A 522 -10.85 -37.42 -12.78
N GLY A 523 -11.56 -38.56 -12.84
CA GLY A 523 -12.76 -38.84 -12.04
C GLY A 523 -13.78 -37.69 -12.06
N PRO A 524 -14.20 -37.15 -10.90
CA PRO A 524 -15.18 -36.07 -10.81
C PRO A 524 -14.78 -34.78 -11.54
N ILE A 525 -13.48 -34.54 -11.78
CA ILE A 525 -13.00 -33.35 -12.49
C ILE A 525 -13.37 -33.40 -13.98
N THR A 526 -13.45 -34.58 -14.59
CA THR A 526 -13.81 -34.73 -16.01
C THR A 526 -15.29 -34.43 -16.29
N THR A 527 -16.13 -34.39 -15.25
CA THR A 527 -17.57 -34.09 -15.38
C THR A 527 -17.82 -32.62 -15.74
N GLU A 528 -19.06 -32.31 -16.14
CA GLU A 528 -19.49 -30.95 -16.51
C GLU A 528 -19.25 -29.92 -15.40
N ASN A 529 -19.53 -30.29 -14.15
CA ASN A 529 -19.32 -29.45 -12.95
C ASN A 529 -17.96 -29.70 -12.27
N GLY A 530 -17.04 -30.42 -12.91
CA GLY A 530 -15.73 -30.71 -12.34
C GLY A 530 -14.89 -29.46 -12.07
N TRP A 531 -15.08 -28.40 -12.84
CA TRP A 531 -14.38 -27.11 -12.63
C TRP A 531 -14.81 -26.40 -11.33
N ARG A 532 -16.06 -26.57 -10.86
CA ARG A 532 -16.53 -26.02 -9.58
C ARG A 532 -15.80 -26.64 -8.39
N ARG A 533 -15.48 -27.94 -8.48
CA ARG A 533 -14.65 -28.66 -7.49
C ARG A 533 -13.24 -28.09 -7.41
N LEU A 534 -12.63 -27.82 -8.55
CA LEU A 534 -11.31 -27.20 -8.62
C LEU A 534 -11.34 -25.79 -8.02
N ASN A 535 -12.33 -24.96 -8.36
CA ASN A 535 -12.46 -23.62 -7.78
C ASN A 535 -12.61 -23.66 -6.25
N VAL A 536 -13.40 -24.62 -5.74
CA VAL A 536 -13.50 -24.88 -4.30
C VAL A 536 -12.14 -25.25 -3.73
N LEU A 537 -11.45 -26.23 -4.29
CA LEU A 537 -10.16 -26.71 -3.80
C LEU A 537 -9.08 -25.61 -3.77
N PHE A 538 -8.97 -24.84 -4.85
CA PHE A 538 -7.93 -23.84 -5.03
C PHE A 538 -8.16 -22.57 -4.19
N SER A 539 -9.30 -22.44 -3.51
CA SER A 539 -9.61 -21.26 -2.68
C SER A 539 -9.60 -21.53 -1.16
N ARG A 540 -9.10 -22.70 -0.71
CA ARG A 540 -9.14 -23.13 0.71
C ARG A 540 -7.97 -22.61 1.57
N ALA A 541 -6.87 -22.22 0.95
CA ALA A 541 -5.67 -21.77 1.66
C ALA A 541 -5.74 -20.27 2.02
N LYS A 542 -5.42 -19.92 3.27
CA LYS A 542 -5.27 -18.53 3.70
C LYS A 542 -3.85 -18.02 3.45
N LYS A 543 -2.81 -18.80 3.78
CA LYS A 543 -1.40 -18.37 3.68
C LYS A 543 -0.62 -19.12 2.61
N ARG A 544 -0.79 -20.44 2.53
CA ARG A 544 0.05 -21.30 1.69
C ARG A 544 -0.69 -22.51 1.12
N MET A 545 -0.38 -22.85 -0.12
CA MET A 545 -0.92 -24.02 -0.82
C MET A 545 0.23 -24.87 -1.36
N HIS A 546 0.32 -26.12 -0.91
CA HIS A 546 1.34 -27.05 -1.37
C HIS A 546 0.70 -28.12 -2.27
N ILE A 547 1.00 -28.07 -3.55
CA ILE A 547 0.54 -29.03 -4.55
C ILE A 547 1.55 -30.16 -4.66
N VAL A 548 1.12 -31.38 -4.33
CA VAL A 548 1.90 -32.61 -4.51
C VAL A 548 1.30 -33.38 -5.69
N SER A 549 2.08 -33.56 -6.76
CA SER A 549 1.61 -34.22 -7.96
C SER A 549 2.68 -35.08 -8.63
N SER A 550 2.29 -36.27 -9.09
CA SER A 550 3.09 -37.08 -10.03
C SER A 550 2.85 -36.74 -11.51
N MET A 551 2.11 -35.67 -11.80
CA MET A 551 1.83 -35.20 -13.15
C MET A 551 2.33 -33.77 -13.29
N ARG A 552 2.62 -33.38 -14.53
CA ARG A 552 2.86 -31.99 -14.92
C ARG A 552 1.77 -31.46 -15.84
N ASP A 553 1.77 -30.17 -16.07
CA ASP A 553 0.87 -29.53 -17.04
C ASP A 553 0.92 -30.18 -18.43
N ALA A 554 2.13 -30.55 -18.88
CA ALA A 554 2.38 -31.21 -20.16
C ALA A 554 1.72 -32.61 -20.27
N ASP A 555 1.50 -33.28 -19.14
CA ASP A 555 0.89 -34.62 -19.10
C ASP A 555 -0.64 -34.56 -19.23
N VAL A 556 -1.24 -33.42 -18.90
CA VAL A 556 -2.67 -33.18 -19.04
C VAL A 556 -2.95 -32.68 -20.47
N THR A 557 -3.51 -33.58 -21.27
CA THR A 557 -3.77 -33.37 -22.71
C THR A 557 -5.28 -33.43 -22.99
N PRO A 558 -6.05 -32.42 -22.54
CA PRO A 558 -7.49 -32.38 -22.77
C PRO A 558 -7.74 -32.22 -24.27
N GLY A 559 -8.52 -33.14 -24.85
CA GLY A 559 -8.94 -33.05 -26.25
C GLY A 559 -9.86 -31.84 -26.52
N GLU A 560 -10.15 -31.55 -27.78
CA GLU A 560 -11.01 -30.42 -28.15
C GLU A 560 -12.41 -30.49 -27.54
N ALA A 561 -12.98 -31.70 -27.40
CA ALA A 561 -14.28 -31.93 -26.78
C ALA A 561 -14.22 -31.99 -25.24
N ALA A 562 -13.04 -31.83 -24.61
CA ALA A 562 -12.93 -31.88 -23.15
C ALA A 562 -13.70 -30.74 -22.49
N LYS A 563 -14.42 -31.09 -21.42
CA LYS A 563 -15.13 -30.14 -20.56
C LYS A 563 -14.17 -29.16 -19.88
N ARG A 564 -14.72 -28.15 -19.22
CA ARG A 564 -13.93 -27.08 -18.56
C ARG A 564 -12.99 -27.60 -17.47
N GLY A 565 -13.38 -28.63 -16.71
CA GLY A 565 -12.60 -29.17 -15.59
C GLY A 565 -11.17 -29.61 -15.98
N PRO A 566 -10.98 -30.55 -16.93
CA PRO A 566 -9.65 -30.98 -17.35
C PRO A 566 -8.78 -29.85 -17.93
N ARG A 567 -9.39 -28.86 -18.59
CA ARG A 567 -8.68 -27.68 -19.11
C ARG A 567 -8.19 -26.78 -17.96
N ALA A 568 -9.05 -26.49 -17.00
CA ALA A 568 -8.69 -25.74 -15.80
C ALA A 568 -7.63 -26.45 -14.97
N LEU A 569 -7.69 -27.79 -14.86
CA LEU A 569 -6.65 -28.59 -14.20
C LEU A 569 -5.29 -28.40 -14.86
N LYS A 570 -5.23 -28.50 -16.20
CA LYS A 570 -4.01 -28.24 -16.96
C LYS A 570 -3.45 -26.85 -16.69
N SER A 571 -4.28 -25.82 -16.85
CA SER A 571 -3.86 -24.43 -16.65
C SER A 571 -3.43 -24.16 -15.22
N PHE A 572 -4.07 -24.80 -14.23
CA PHE A 572 -3.67 -24.68 -12.83
C PHE A 572 -2.30 -25.31 -12.56
N LEU A 573 -2.03 -26.52 -13.07
CA LEU A 573 -0.71 -27.15 -12.94
C LEU A 573 0.37 -26.28 -13.57
N HIS A 574 0.11 -25.71 -14.76
CA HIS A 574 1.03 -24.77 -15.40
C HIS A 574 1.31 -23.55 -14.51
N PHE A 575 0.25 -22.96 -13.93
CA PHE A 575 0.38 -21.83 -13.01
C PHE A 575 1.15 -22.19 -11.74
N ALA A 576 0.85 -23.33 -11.12
CA ALA A 576 1.53 -23.80 -9.92
C ALA A 576 3.02 -24.12 -10.17
N GLU A 577 3.37 -24.61 -11.36
CA GLU A 577 4.75 -24.91 -11.75
C GLU A 577 5.57 -23.66 -12.10
N THR A 578 4.96 -22.69 -12.81
CA THR A 578 5.69 -21.57 -13.42
C THR A 578 5.47 -20.22 -12.74
N GLY A 579 4.41 -20.10 -11.93
CA GLY A 579 3.90 -18.84 -11.40
C GLY A 579 3.27 -17.93 -12.48
N ARG A 580 3.01 -18.44 -13.70
CA ARG A 580 2.51 -17.64 -14.83
C ARG A 580 1.11 -18.11 -15.24
N LEU A 581 0.21 -17.15 -15.46
CA LEU A 581 -1.11 -17.41 -16.03
C LEU A 581 -1.01 -17.30 -17.56
N ASP A 582 -1.25 -18.41 -18.25
CA ASP A 582 -1.30 -18.43 -19.71
C ASP A 582 -2.49 -17.58 -20.19
N ARG A 583 -2.18 -16.45 -20.85
CA ARG A 583 -3.11 -15.47 -21.45
C ARG A 583 -3.74 -14.44 -20.49
N THR A 584 -2.97 -13.54 -19.88
CA THR A 584 -3.23 -12.07 -19.97
C THR A 584 -2.20 -11.19 -19.23
N LYS A 585 -2.08 -9.98 -19.79
CA LYS A 585 -1.54 -8.72 -19.26
C LYS A 585 -1.94 -8.44 -17.80
N ALA A 586 -1.22 -8.96 -16.82
CA ALA A 586 -1.06 -8.38 -15.47
C ALA A 586 -0.32 -9.38 -14.58
N SER A 587 0.95 -9.68 -14.90
CA SER A 587 1.89 -9.76 -13.78
C SER A 587 1.95 -8.37 -13.17
N PRO A 588 2.07 -8.20 -11.84
CA PRO A 588 2.60 -6.97 -11.30
C PRO A 588 3.96 -6.80 -11.97
N GLY A 589 4.02 -5.94 -12.98
CA GLY A 589 5.28 -5.61 -13.62
C GLY A 589 6.19 -5.12 -12.52
N ARG A 590 7.44 -5.57 -12.54
CA ARG A 590 8.51 -5.04 -11.70
C ARG A 590 8.62 -3.51 -11.81
N ASP A 591 8.00 -2.94 -12.84
CA ASP A 591 8.01 -1.53 -13.23
C ASP A 591 6.74 -0.76 -12.79
N GLY A 592 5.78 -1.37 -12.08
CA GLY A 592 4.55 -0.68 -11.64
C GLY A 592 3.62 -0.25 -12.80
N ARG A 593 2.64 0.60 -12.51
CA ARG A 593 1.96 1.44 -13.52
C ARG A 593 2.47 2.87 -13.37
N ASP A 594 2.24 3.72 -14.37
CA ASP A 594 2.53 5.15 -14.22
C ASP A 594 1.81 5.71 -12.98
N PRO A 595 2.45 6.61 -12.20
CA PRO A 595 1.80 7.30 -11.09
C PRO A 595 0.51 7.99 -11.53
N ASP A 596 -0.49 8.04 -10.65
CA ASP A 596 -1.80 8.61 -10.96
C ASP A 596 -1.81 10.15 -10.81
N SER A 597 -0.79 10.72 -10.17
CA SER A 597 -0.69 12.16 -9.91
C SER A 597 0.74 12.71 -9.92
N ASP A 598 0.89 13.99 -10.26
CA ASP A 598 2.17 14.71 -10.17
C ASP A 598 2.69 14.76 -8.71
N PHE A 599 1.80 14.67 -7.73
CA PHE A 599 2.16 14.60 -6.32
C PHE A 599 2.87 13.27 -5.98
N GLU A 600 2.35 12.13 -6.46
CA GLU A 600 3.03 10.83 -6.32
C GLU A 600 4.43 10.87 -6.94
N VAL A 601 4.57 11.49 -8.12
CA VAL A 601 5.86 11.68 -8.78
C VAL A 601 6.82 12.46 -7.88
N ALA A 602 6.38 13.60 -7.33
CA ALA A 602 7.21 14.42 -6.44
C ALA A 602 7.63 13.67 -5.16
N VAL A 603 6.73 12.88 -4.57
CA VAL A 603 7.05 12.02 -3.40
C VAL A 603 8.10 10.97 -3.78
N MET A 604 7.94 10.30 -4.92
CA MET A 604 8.90 9.31 -5.41
C MET A 604 10.27 9.93 -5.71
N GLU A 605 10.32 11.12 -6.30
CA GLU A 605 11.56 11.85 -6.55
C GLU A 605 12.29 12.21 -5.26
N GLY A 606 11.55 12.69 -4.24
CA GLY A 606 12.10 12.96 -2.92
C GLY A 606 12.69 11.73 -2.24
N LEU A 607 11.99 10.60 -2.30
CA LEU A 607 12.48 9.30 -1.78
C LEU A 607 13.68 8.78 -2.56
N SER A 608 13.67 8.95 -3.88
CA SER A 608 14.79 8.56 -4.76
C SER A 608 16.04 9.40 -4.47
N ALA A 609 15.89 10.70 -4.22
CA ALA A 609 16.98 11.58 -3.80
C ALA A 609 17.57 11.18 -2.43
N ALA A 610 16.75 10.57 -1.56
CA ALA A 610 17.18 10.00 -0.29
C ALA A 610 17.79 8.58 -0.42
N GLY A 611 17.85 8.02 -1.64
CA GLY A 611 18.47 6.72 -1.92
C GLY A 611 17.52 5.52 -1.87
N HIS A 612 16.21 5.74 -1.83
CA HIS A 612 15.21 4.67 -1.85
C HIS A 612 14.73 4.35 -3.26
N VAL A 613 14.47 3.07 -3.55
CA VAL A 613 13.85 2.65 -4.80
C VAL A 613 12.34 2.55 -4.59
N CYS A 614 11.58 3.27 -5.40
CA CYS A 614 10.12 3.31 -5.33
C CYS A 614 9.49 2.63 -6.54
N VAL A 615 8.41 1.88 -6.31
CA VAL A 615 7.59 1.29 -7.36
C VAL A 615 6.20 1.91 -7.27
N PRO A 616 5.71 2.59 -8.31
CA PRO A 616 4.36 3.16 -8.32
C PRO A 616 3.29 2.08 -8.51
N GLN A 617 2.10 2.35 -7.96
CA GLN A 617 0.87 1.58 -8.21
C GLN A 617 1.06 0.07 -7.96
N VAL A 618 1.51 -0.28 -6.76
CA VAL A 618 1.78 -1.67 -6.35
C VAL A 618 0.48 -2.42 -6.12
N GLY A 619 0.25 -3.44 -6.95
CA GLY A 619 -0.86 -4.39 -6.78
C GLY A 619 -1.39 -4.95 -8.08
N SER A 620 -2.56 -5.58 -8.00
CA SER A 620 -3.21 -6.18 -9.16
C SER A 620 -4.72 -6.22 -8.95
N SER A 621 -5.48 -6.39 -10.04
CA SER A 621 -6.92 -6.67 -9.98
C SER A 621 -7.73 -5.61 -9.21
N GLY A 622 -7.59 -4.33 -9.55
CA GLY A 622 -8.49 -3.27 -9.07
C GLY A 622 -8.17 -2.69 -7.69
N PHE A 623 -7.07 -3.10 -7.05
CA PHE A 623 -6.52 -2.43 -5.87
C PHE A 623 -5.03 -2.16 -6.06
N PHE A 624 -4.62 -0.93 -5.80
CA PHE A 624 -3.25 -0.47 -5.90
C PHE A 624 -2.90 0.36 -4.67
N ILE A 625 -1.68 0.19 -4.17
CA ILE A 625 -1.01 1.10 -3.26
C ILE A 625 -0.26 2.10 -4.12
N ASP A 626 -0.40 3.40 -3.83
CA ASP A 626 0.09 4.45 -4.72
C ASP A 626 1.61 4.35 -4.92
N ILE A 627 2.38 4.11 -3.85
CA ILE A 627 3.83 3.91 -3.93
C ILE A 627 4.28 2.80 -2.97
N GLY A 628 5.07 1.85 -3.45
CA GLY A 628 5.80 0.88 -2.63
C GLY A 628 7.29 1.19 -2.57
N VAL A 629 7.84 1.35 -1.38
CA VAL A 629 9.28 1.54 -1.14
C VAL A 629 9.94 0.17 -1.01
N VAL A 630 10.87 -0.15 -1.90
CA VAL A 630 11.59 -1.43 -1.91
C VAL A 630 12.53 -1.52 -0.72
N ASP A 631 12.55 -2.67 -0.07
CA ASP A 631 13.47 -2.95 1.02
C ASP A 631 14.92 -3.02 0.49
N PRO A 632 15.86 -2.21 1.01
CA PRO A 632 17.25 -2.20 0.55
C PRO A 632 18.01 -3.50 0.87
N VAL A 633 17.54 -4.28 1.85
CA VAL A 633 18.15 -5.56 2.26
C VAL A 633 17.57 -6.72 1.44
N ASP A 634 16.26 -6.72 1.22
CA ASP A 634 15.56 -7.75 0.42
C ASP A 634 14.74 -7.11 -0.72
N PRO A 635 15.29 -7.03 -1.95
CA PRO A 635 14.59 -6.46 -3.10
C PRO A 635 13.32 -7.20 -3.55
N GLN A 636 12.99 -8.36 -2.96
CA GLN A 636 11.70 -9.03 -3.21
C GLN A 636 10.58 -8.55 -2.29
N ARG A 637 10.91 -7.65 -1.35
CA ARG A 637 10.00 -7.11 -0.35
C ARG A 637 9.90 -5.59 -0.44
N PHE A 638 8.74 -5.07 -0.08
CA PHE A 638 8.50 -3.66 0.19
C PHE A 638 8.67 -3.40 1.69
N LEU A 639 9.48 -2.40 2.01
CA LEU A 639 9.68 -1.89 3.36
C LEU A 639 8.44 -1.12 3.84
N LEU A 640 7.85 -0.32 2.94
CA LEU A 640 6.77 0.61 3.25
C LEU A 640 5.83 0.75 2.05
N GLY A 641 4.52 0.82 2.30
CA GLY A 641 3.54 1.31 1.34
C GLY A 641 3.15 2.74 1.69
N ILE A 642 3.06 3.60 0.69
CA ILE A 642 2.65 5.00 0.84
C ILE A 642 1.33 5.19 0.12
N GLU A 643 0.37 5.78 0.82
CA GLU A 643 -0.90 6.21 0.25
C GLU A 643 -0.98 7.75 0.23
N CYS A 644 -1.29 8.29 -0.94
CA CYS A 644 -1.49 9.70 -1.20
C CYS A 644 -2.99 10.04 -1.19
N ASP A 645 -3.34 11.31 -1.10
CA ASP A 645 -4.72 11.80 -1.07
C ASP A 645 -5.32 12.07 -2.47
N GLY A 646 -4.88 11.30 -3.46
CA GLY A 646 -5.30 11.42 -4.86
C GLY A 646 -6.74 10.98 -5.16
N ALA A 647 -7.03 10.77 -6.45
CA ALA A 647 -8.37 10.44 -6.93
C ALA A 647 -8.95 9.15 -6.32
N SER A 648 -8.09 8.18 -5.98
CA SER A 648 -8.46 6.94 -5.28
C SER A 648 -9.00 7.22 -3.87
N TYR A 649 -8.36 8.12 -3.12
CA TYR A 649 -8.82 8.59 -1.80
C TYR A 649 -10.17 9.31 -1.89
N HIS A 650 -10.35 10.16 -2.90
CA HIS A 650 -11.58 10.93 -3.09
C HIS A 650 -12.79 10.11 -3.57
N SER A 651 -12.57 9.05 -4.33
CA SER A 651 -13.64 8.23 -4.91
C SER A 651 -14.24 7.20 -3.95
N THR A 652 -13.66 7.00 -2.77
CA THR A 652 -14.15 6.06 -1.77
C THR A 652 -15.37 6.63 -1.03
N LEU A 653 -16.47 5.87 -1.00
CA LEU A 653 -17.80 6.33 -0.55
C LEU A 653 -17.91 6.62 0.97
N SER A 654 -17.10 5.98 1.81
CA SER A 654 -17.21 6.11 3.26
C SER A 654 -15.85 6.30 3.95
N ALA A 655 -15.84 7.10 5.02
CA ALA A 655 -14.66 7.27 5.87
C ALA A 655 -14.22 5.96 6.53
N ARG A 656 -15.17 5.06 6.84
CA ARG A 656 -14.86 3.71 7.36
C ARG A 656 -14.04 2.91 6.37
N ASP A 657 -14.45 2.87 5.11
CA ASP A 657 -13.72 2.11 4.08
C ASP A 657 -12.34 2.74 3.83
N ARG A 658 -12.32 4.07 3.66
CA ARG A 658 -11.13 4.81 3.26
C ARG A 658 -10.07 4.91 4.35
N ASP A 659 -10.47 5.24 5.57
CA ASP A 659 -9.55 5.66 6.63
C ASP A 659 -9.31 4.58 7.70
N ARG A 660 -10.20 3.59 7.83
CA ARG A 660 -10.08 2.48 8.78
C ARG A 660 -9.83 1.13 8.11
N LEU A 661 -10.83 0.59 7.42
CA LEU A 661 -10.79 -0.78 6.90
C LEU A 661 -9.64 -1.00 5.92
N ARG A 662 -9.43 -0.06 4.98
CA ARG A 662 -8.35 -0.17 4.00
C ARG A 662 -6.97 -0.30 4.65
N GLN A 663 -6.69 0.50 5.67
CA GLN A 663 -5.43 0.44 6.41
C GLN A 663 -5.32 -0.86 7.22
N GLU A 664 -6.35 -1.20 8.01
CA GLU A 664 -6.38 -2.43 8.81
C GLU A 664 -6.13 -3.68 7.96
N ILE A 665 -6.70 -3.75 6.76
CA ILE A 665 -6.54 -4.91 5.88
C ILE A 665 -5.12 -4.98 5.31
N LEU A 666 -4.55 -3.86 4.88
CA LEU A 666 -3.17 -3.83 4.40
C LEU A 666 -2.18 -4.23 5.51
N GLU A 667 -2.37 -3.69 6.72
CA GLU A 667 -1.56 -4.04 7.90
C GLU A 667 -1.73 -5.52 8.28
N SER A 668 -2.95 -6.07 8.20
CA SER A 668 -3.20 -7.50 8.41
C SER A 668 -2.50 -8.41 7.39
N LYS A 669 -2.09 -7.85 6.25
CA LYS A 669 -1.31 -8.51 5.17
C LYS A 669 0.20 -8.26 5.29
N GLY A 670 0.63 -7.63 6.38
CA GLY A 670 2.04 -7.38 6.70
C GLY A 670 2.61 -6.10 6.10
N TRP A 671 1.77 -5.23 5.51
CA TRP A 671 2.23 -3.90 5.10
C TRP A 671 2.45 -3.01 6.31
N THR A 672 3.46 -2.15 6.22
CA THR A 672 3.51 -0.91 7.01
C THR A 672 3.07 0.20 6.06
N ILE A 673 2.01 0.93 6.43
CA ILE A 673 1.41 1.97 5.58
C ILE A 673 1.66 3.34 6.18
N GLU A 674 2.16 4.26 5.36
CA GLU A 674 2.27 5.68 5.69
C GLU A 674 1.40 6.51 4.77
N ARG A 675 0.79 7.56 5.30
CA ARG A 675 -0.07 8.46 4.53
C ARG A 675 0.54 9.84 4.38
N VAL A 676 0.55 10.32 3.14
CA VAL A 676 1.09 11.62 2.76
C VAL A 676 -0.03 12.44 2.14
N TRP A 677 -0.18 13.68 2.60
CA TRP A 677 -1.25 14.60 2.21
C TRP A 677 -0.66 15.76 1.38
N SER A 678 -1.38 16.21 0.34
CA SER A 678 -0.94 17.26 -0.58
C SER A 678 -1.33 18.68 -0.16
#